data_AF-A0A2S6QS44-F1
#
_entry.id   AF-A0A2S6QS44-F1
#
_cell.length_a   1.000
_cell.length_b   1.000
_cell.length_c   1.000
_cell.angle_alpha   90.00
_cell.angle_beta   90.00
_cell.angle_gamma   90.00
#
_symmetry.space_group_name_H-M   'P 1'
#
loop_
_entity.id
_entity.type
_entity.pdbx_description
1 polymer ?
#
loop_
_entity_poly.entity_id
_entity_poly.type
_entity_poly.pdbx_seq_one_letter_code
_entity_poly.pdbx_strand_id
1 'polypeptide(L)'
;MKIFKLNKTNNGVKRSWFLVVASLVSGMATYAAMTPSGDANKFLILILLNLDLVLLISLIIIITKRVVNIWSRKKSGQLGAQLHSRVVVMFSLLAAAPAIVVAIFGAIFFTVGIENWFSAQVKNALNKSLSVSEAYFEQGQRQINIDAVDIAGIMNTSGILNNMNNLDIQKENNLKKLLNQLAYERNFTEVIIFDKNGNIVAESELSFLFKSNKRQALFDLVIETKRPAIEFSSSELDKTISAMSPVNFLGNHFIYISKFKDLRVISDINSVKTAVKNYRGVENKKEGLHITFTMVFIVVAVLLMFVAILMGLNFANGLVTPITNLANAAERVSMGDLKVRVPDNNNKDEIADLSKTFNKMTEQLDSQRNDLINTNNELERRIKFTETVLTGVTAGVLGLDKYGKIFLPNRRALDLLDLKKSINNSYLIDVVPEMSEIFTEITNSNQKIITKEIELIRNGKKIIIITTITAEKNKNEVLGYVVTFDDMTEFFKIQRVAAWSDVARRIAHEIKNPLTPIQLAAERIKRKYKNHISLEPEIFLSCISTIIRQVDGMRKMVNEFSAFARMPVPVFSKINLTNLVKEITSLSILSNENIKVDIKVPKTTLYAVIDENQIRQALQNIISNGINSMIERKNNASLENMLTVELKKNKNIFNIIVTDSGIGLPDNIRDDLTDPYVTSRKNGTGLGLAIVKKIMEDHSGTLELKNVEGNSGVCASLKFISKEELDKG
;
A
#
# COMPACT_ATOMS: atom_id res chain seq x y z
N MET A 1 -2.38 20.33 3.68
CA MET A 1 -1.31 21.24 4.16
C MET A 1 -0.88 20.82 5.58
N LYS A 2 -0.07 19.75 5.70
CA LYS A 2 0.52 19.27 6.97
C LYS A 2 1.75 18.39 6.66
N ILE A 3 2.70 18.96 5.91
CA ILE A 3 4.01 18.34 5.63
C ILE A 3 5.06 19.38 5.98
N PHE A 4 5.30 19.63 7.27
CA PHE A 4 6.47 20.41 7.72
C PHE A 4 6.69 20.16 9.21
N LYS A 5 7.61 19.23 9.54
CA LYS A 5 8.44 19.14 10.77
C LYS A 5 8.99 17.72 10.97
N LEU A 6 9.89 17.25 10.09
CA LEU A 6 10.72 16.08 10.40
C LEU A 6 12.23 16.37 10.40
N ASN A 7 12.68 17.53 9.88
CA ASN A 7 14.10 17.90 9.85
C ASN A 7 14.69 18.44 11.18
N LYS A 8 13.96 18.34 12.30
CA LYS A 8 14.39 18.91 13.61
C LYS A 8 15.00 17.89 14.58
N THR A 9 15.02 16.60 14.25
CA THR A 9 15.44 15.52 15.17
C THR A 9 16.96 15.39 15.26
N ASN A 10 17.70 15.53 14.15
CA ASN A 10 19.13 15.26 14.13
C ASN A 10 19.96 16.32 14.91
N ASN A 11 19.54 17.59 14.86
CA ASN A 11 20.14 18.66 15.68
C ASN A 11 19.84 18.49 17.18
N GLY A 12 18.75 17.82 17.55
CA GLY A 12 18.41 17.53 18.93
C GLY A 12 19.35 16.52 19.57
N VAL A 13 19.72 15.46 18.84
CA VAL A 13 20.64 14.41 19.33
C VAL A 13 22.07 14.96 19.45
N LYS A 14 22.55 15.72 18.45
CA LYS A 14 23.88 16.38 18.51
C LYS A 14 23.99 17.35 19.69
N ARG A 15 22.95 18.15 19.95
CA ARG A 15 22.91 19.05 21.12
C ARG A 15 22.89 18.28 22.45
N SER A 16 22.16 17.17 22.52
CA SER A 16 22.18 16.31 23.72
C SER A 16 23.55 15.70 23.97
N TRP A 17 24.27 15.25 22.93
CA TRP A 17 25.65 14.75 23.07
C TRP A 17 26.64 15.83 23.50
N PHE A 18 26.54 17.03 22.92
CA PHE A 18 27.36 18.16 23.35
C PHE A 18 27.17 18.46 24.85
N LEU A 19 25.92 18.48 25.32
CA LEU A 19 25.62 18.71 26.74
C LEU A 19 26.18 17.59 27.62
N VAL A 20 26.06 16.33 27.21
CA VAL A 20 26.66 15.20 27.95
C VAL A 20 28.16 15.38 28.12
N VAL A 21 28.88 15.70 27.03
CA VAL A 21 30.33 15.91 27.07
C VAL A 21 30.68 17.14 27.91
N ALA A 22 29.99 18.26 27.72
CA ALA A 22 30.21 19.48 28.48
C ALA A 22 29.99 19.25 29.99
N SER A 23 28.94 18.53 30.36
CA SER A 23 28.64 18.15 31.74
C SER A 23 29.72 17.24 32.33
N LEU A 24 30.19 16.22 31.60
CA LEU A 24 31.27 15.34 32.08
C LEU A 24 32.57 16.11 32.30
N VAL A 25 32.97 16.94 31.32
CA VAL A 25 34.19 17.75 31.41
C VAL A 25 34.09 18.76 32.55
N SER A 26 32.94 19.43 32.70
CA SER A 26 32.71 20.38 33.79
C SER A 26 32.77 19.70 35.15
N GLY A 27 32.06 18.59 35.35
CA GLY A 27 32.08 17.85 36.61
C GLY A 27 33.48 17.34 36.99
N MET A 28 34.26 16.88 36.00
CA MET A 28 35.68 16.52 36.21
C MET A 28 36.54 17.74 36.58
N ALA A 29 36.33 18.87 35.90
CA ALA A 29 37.03 20.12 36.20
C ALA A 29 36.69 20.64 37.60
N THR A 30 35.41 20.58 38.01
CA THR A 30 34.95 20.98 39.35
C THR A 30 35.59 20.11 40.44
N TYR A 31 35.63 18.79 40.23
CA TYR A 31 36.31 17.86 41.13
C TYR A 31 37.82 18.14 41.23
N ALA A 32 38.49 18.33 40.08
CA ALA A 32 39.92 18.63 40.05
C ALA A 32 40.25 19.98 40.71
N ALA A 33 39.44 21.02 40.46
CA ALA A 33 39.61 22.34 41.04
C ALA A 33 39.39 22.39 42.56
N MET A 34 38.57 21.46 43.10
CA MET A 34 38.33 21.34 44.53
C MET A 34 39.28 20.39 45.25
N THR A 35 40.06 19.62 44.52
CA THR A 35 41.13 18.83 45.14
C THR A 35 42.15 19.81 45.72
N PRO A 36 42.46 19.71 47.03
CA PRO A 36 43.25 20.73 47.73
C PRO A 36 44.71 20.67 47.26
N SER A 37 44.99 21.39 46.19
CA SER A 37 46.32 21.90 45.85
C SER A 37 46.49 23.24 46.57
N GLY A 38 47.71 23.59 46.96
CA GLY A 38 48.01 24.73 47.86
C GLY A 38 47.43 26.09 47.44
N ASP A 39 47.02 26.26 46.17
CA ASP A 39 46.43 27.47 45.59
C ASP A 39 45.06 27.22 44.91
N ALA A 40 44.15 26.52 45.58
CA ALA A 40 42.78 26.37 45.06
C ALA A 40 42.08 27.75 44.97
N ASN A 41 41.94 28.27 43.74
CA ASN A 41 41.32 29.56 43.49
C ASN A 41 39.80 29.48 43.71
N LYS A 42 39.33 30.02 44.85
CA LYS A 42 37.91 30.05 45.23
C LYS A 42 37.01 30.64 44.13
N PHE A 43 37.52 31.61 43.36
CA PHE A 43 36.81 32.22 42.24
C PHE A 43 36.58 31.21 41.10
N LEU A 44 37.57 30.38 40.78
CA LEU A 44 37.47 29.34 39.75
C LEU A 44 36.47 28.25 40.16
N ILE A 45 36.47 27.83 41.43
CA ILE A 45 35.49 26.88 41.97
C ILE A 45 34.06 27.45 41.84
N LEU A 46 33.86 28.74 42.16
CA LEU A 46 32.56 29.39 42.04
C LEU A 46 32.06 29.47 40.60
N ILE A 47 32.95 29.75 39.64
CA ILE A 47 32.61 29.75 38.21
C ILE A 47 32.19 28.35 37.76
N LEU A 48 32.98 27.33 38.12
CA LEU A 48 32.69 25.94 37.75
C LEU A 48 31.37 25.45 38.34
N LEU A 49 31.08 25.78 39.61
CA LEU A 49 29.79 25.45 40.24
C LEU A 49 28.60 26.14 39.56
N ASN A 50 28.74 27.41 39.17
CA ASN A 50 27.68 28.10 38.41
C ASN A 50 27.51 27.49 37.01
N LEU A 51 28.60 27.08 36.38
CA LEU A 51 28.55 26.40 35.08
C LEU A 51 27.85 25.03 35.20
N ASP A 52 28.17 24.25 36.22
CA ASP A 52 27.49 22.99 36.55
C ASP A 52 26.00 23.20 36.83
N LEU A 53 25.62 24.27 37.56
CA LEU A 53 24.23 24.62 37.81
C LEU A 53 23.47 24.90 36.51
N VAL A 54 24.06 25.69 35.60
CA VAL A 54 23.47 25.99 34.29
C VAL A 54 23.31 24.72 33.45
N LEU A 55 24.33 23.87 33.43
CA LEU A 55 24.28 22.58 32.72
C LEU A 55 23.21 21.65 33.29
N LEU A 56 23.11 21.57 34.62
CA LEU A 56 22.12 20.77 35.33
C LEU A 56 20.69 21.25 35.01
N ILE A 57 20.43 22.56 35.06
CA ILE A 57 19.13 23.13 34.67
C ILE A 57 18.81 22.81 33.20
N SER A 58 19.79 22.94 32.30
CA SER A 58 19.63 22.61 30.88
C SER A 58 19.28 21.14 30.65
N LEU A 59 19.96 20.22 31.36
CA LEU A 59 19.67 18.79 31.33
C LEU A 59 18.25 18.49 31.84
N ILE A 60 17.85 19.08 32.97
CA ILE A 60 16.50 18.94 33.52
C ILE A 60 15.45 19.37 32.48
N ILE A 61 15.61 20.54 31.87
CA ILE A 61 14.65 21.05 30.88
C ILE A 61 14.52 20.08 29.69
N ILE A 62 15.64 19.56 29.18
CA ILE A 62 15.65 18.63 28.04
C ILE A 62 15.01 17.29 28.41
N ILE A 63 15.36 16.74 29.57
CA ILE A 63 14.85 15.45 30.04
C ILE A 63 13.35 15.57 30.29
N THR A 64 12.91 16.61 31.00
CA THR A 64 11.48 16.88 31.23
C THR A 64 10.73 17.01 29.91
N LYS A 65 11.25 17.77 28.95
CA LYS A 65 10.63 17.89 27.62
C LYS A 65 10.54 16.55 26.88
N ARG A 66 11.54 15.69 26.98
CA ARG A 66 11.53 14.33 26.40
C ARG A 66 10.50 13.44 27.08
N VAL A 67 10.49 13.42 28.41
CA VAL A 67 9.53 12.63 29.21
C VAL A 67 8.10 13.07 28.93
N VAL A 68 7.83 14.39 28.91
CA VAL A 68 6.50 14.94 28.57
C VAL A 68 6.09 14.56 27.15
N ASN A 69 7.00 14.63 26.17
CA ASN A 69 6.69 14.19 24.80
C ASN A 69 6.33 12.71 24.73
N ILE A 70 7.06 11.85 25.46
CA ILE A 70 6.78 10.41 25.51
C ILE A 70 5.43 10.15 26.20
N TRP A 71 5.15 10.84 27.30
CA TRP A 71 3.89 10.72 28.03
C TRP A 71 2.68 11.23 27.22
N SER A 72 2.85 12.34 26.50
CA SER A 72 1.86 12.87 25.58
C SER A 72 1.52 11.88 24.47
N ARG A 73 2.52 11.22 23.87
CA ARG A 73 2.32 10.16 22.86
C ARG A 73 1.53 8.97 23.43
N LYS A 74 1.84 8.57 24.67
CA LYS A 74 1.09 7.51 25.39
C LYS A 74 -0.38 7.90 25.60
N LYS A 75 -0.66 9.15 26.01
CA LYS A 75 -2.03 9.65 26.21
C LYS A 75 -2.81 9.77 24.91
N SER A 76 -2.14 10.06 23.79
CA SER A 76 -2.75 10.16 22.46
C SER A 76 -3.10 8.81 21.81
N GLY A 77 -2.82 7.67 22.47
CA GLY A 77 -3.16 6.34 21.95
C GLY A 77 -2.39 5.91 20.70
N GLN A 78 -1.25 6.54 20.40
CA GLN A 78 -0.43 6.16 19.25
C GLN A 78 0.11 4.73 19.40
N LEU A 79 -0.03 3.93 18.34
CA LEU A 79 0.55 2.59 18.23
C LEU A 79 2.06 2.62 18.53
N GLY A 80 2.51 1.69 19.37
CA GLY A 80 3.89 1.59 19.86
C GLY A 80 4.26 2.53 21.02
N ALA A 81 3.43 3.50 21.39
CA ALA A 81 3.76 4.45 22.47
C ALA A 81 3.88 3.79 23.85
N GLN A 82 3.13 2.71 24.11
CA GLN A 82 3.23 1.94 25.35
C GLN A 82 4.60 1.26 25.48
N LEU A 83 5.02 0.55 24.41
CA LEU A 83 6.32 -0.11 24.35
C LEU A 83 7.47 0.91 24.52
N HIS A 84 7.39 2.01 23.78
CA HIS A 84 8.35 3.11 23.86
C HIS A 84 8.48 3.68 25.28
N SER A 85 7.36 3.93 25.97
CA SER A 85 7.39 4.42 27.35
C SER A 85 8.00 3.41 28.33
N ARG A 86 7.69 2.11 28.18
CA ARG A 86 8.20 1.05 29.05
C ARG A 86 9.72 0.88 28.89
N VAL A 87 10.20 0.84 27.65
CA VAL A 87 11.63 0.71 27.34
C VAL A 87 12.41 1.92 27.86
N VAL A 88 11.90 3.14 27.64
CA VAL A 88 12.54 4.36 28.16
C VAL A 88 12.65 4.35 29.69
N VAL A 89 11.59 3.99 30.41
CA VAL A 89 11.62 3.93 31.88
C VAL A 89 12.62 2.89 32.36
N MET A 90 12.63 1.70 31.75
CA MET A 90 13.58 0.62 32.07
C MET A 90 15.03 1.06 31.88
N PHE A 91 15.38 1.64 30.72
CA PHE A 91 16.74 2.11 30.45
C PHE A 91 17.15 3.30 31.33
N SER A 92 16.21 4.20 31.65
CA SER A 92 16.50 5.33 32.54
C SER A 92 16.79 4.87 33.97
N LEU A 93 16.02 3.91 34.49
CA LEU A 93 16.27 3.30 35.81
C LEU A 93 17.59 2.54 35.83
N LEU A 94 17.86 1.73 34.80
CA LEU A 94 19.08 0.94 34.69
C LEU A 94 20.34 1.82 34.57
N ALA A 95 20.23 2.97 33.89
CA ALA A 95 21.32 3.93 33.77
C ALA A 95 21.52 4.79 35.04
N ALA A 96 20.45 5.14 35.76
CA ALA A 96 20.53 5.98 36.95
C ALA A 96 21.01 5.22 38.20
N ALA A 97 20.67 3.93 38.33
CA ALA A 97 20.97 3.15 39.54
C ALA A 97 22.47 3.12 39.90
N PRO A 98 23.42 2.83 38.98
CA PRO A 98 24.84 2.88 39.31
C PRO A 98 25.33 4.25 39.75
N ALA A 99 24.82 5.33 39.13
CA ALA A 99 25.19 6.69 39.49
C ALA A 99 24.74 7.04 40.92
N ILE A 100 23.53 6.62 41.31
CA ILE A 100 23.01 6.81 42.68
C ILE A 100 23.83 6.03 43.70
N VAL A 101 24.19 4.78 43.40
CA VAL A 101 25.01 3.96 44.30
C VAL A 101 26.38 4.61 44.52
N VAL A 102 27.06 5.04 43.43
CA VAL A 102 28.36 5.73 43.52
C VAL A 102 28.22 7.03 44.32
N ALA A 103 27.14 7.78 44.13
CA ALA A 103 26.85 9.00 44.88
C ALA A 103 26.78 8.76 46.40
N ILE A 104 25.98 7.76 46.80
CA ILE A 104 25.77 7.39 48.20
C ILE A 104 27.08 6.88 48.81
N PHE A 105 27.76 5.94 48.14
CA PHE A 105 29.01 5.38 48.64
C PHE A 105 30.09 6.45 48.79
N GLY A 106 30.22 7.37 47.84
CA GLY A 106 31.21 8.44 47.94
C GLY A 106 30.90 9.45 49.04
N ALA A 107 29.63 9.81 49.25
CA ALA A 107 29.22 10.67 50.37
C ALA A 107 29.50 10.02 51.73
N ILE A 108 29.21 8.71 51.88
CA ILE A 108 29.51 7.94 53.09
C ILE A 108 31.03 7.84 53.30
N PHE A 109 31.77 7.42 52.27
CA PHE A 109 33.22 7.24 52.34
C PHE A 109 33.93 8.53 52.72
N PHE A 110 33.50 9.66 52.17
CA PHE A 110 34.08 10.97 52.49
C PHE A 110 33.75 11.40 53.93
N THR A 111 32.51 11.19 54.38
CA THR A 111 32.10 11.51 55.76
C THR A 111 32.91 10.71 56.77
N VAL A 112 32.98 9.39 56.59
CA VAL A 112 33.77 8.48 57.45
C VAL A 112 35.27 8.81 57.37
N GLY A 113 35.77 9.15 56.18
CA GLY A 113 37.17 9.52 55.96
C GLY A 113 37.57 10.77 56.75
N ILE A 114 36.78 11.85 56.67
CA ILE A 114 37.02 13.08 57.45
C ILE A 114 36.93 12.80 58.95
N GLU A 115 35.90 12.09 59.41
CA GLU A 115 35.71 11.80 60.84
C GLU A 115 36.90 11.04 61.44
N ASN A 116 37.50 10.11 60.70
CA ASN A 116 38.68 9.39 61.15
C ASN A 116 39.92 10.28 61.30
N TRP A 117 40.18 11.19 60.34
CA TRP A 117 41.33 12.11 60.39
C TRP A 117 41.20 13.14 61.51
N PHE A 118 39.98 13.57 61.84
CA PHE A 118 39.69 14.52 62.92
C PHE A 118 39.12 13.85 64.18
N SER A 119 39.49 12.58 64.38
CA SER A 119 39.01 11.79 65.50
C SER A 119 39.52 12.32 66.85
N ALA A 120 38.76 12.04 67.91
CA ALA A 120 39.15 12.39 69.27
C ALA A 120 40.50 11.78 69.65
N GLN A 121 40.84 10.62 69.08
CA GLN A 121 42.11 9.92 69.29
C GLN A 121 43.30 10.75 68.80
N VAL A 122 43.25 11.27 67.56
CA VAL A 122 44.33 12.10 66.99
C VAL A 122 44.44 13.42 67.75
N LYS A 123 43.31 14.08 68.02
CA LYS A 123 43.26 15.31 68.81
C LYS A 123 43.85 15.12 70.20
N ASN A 124 43.46 14.05 70.89
CA ASN A 124 43.95 13.75 72.23
C ASN A 124 45.42 13.36 72.22
N ALA A 125 45.89 12.60 71.23
CA ALA A 125 47.31 12.28 71.09
C ALA A 125 48.15 13.55 70.92
N LEU A 126 47.78 14.43 70.00
CA LEU A 126 48.46 15.71 69.75
C LEU A 126 48.43 16.64 70.97
N ASN A 127 47.27 16.79 71.62
CA ASN A 127 47.16 17.61 72.83
C ASN A 127 47.99 17.01 73.99
N LYS A 128 47.98 15.68 74.17
CA LYS A 128 48.82 15.00 75.18
C LYS A 128 50.31 15.18 74.87
N SER A 129 50.73 15.07 73.61
CA SER A 129 52.12 15.34 73.21
C SER A 129 52.53 16.78 73.53
N LEU A 130 51.65 17.76 73.30
CA LEU A 130 51.88 19.14 73.69
C LEU A 130 51.96 19.29 75.21
N SER A 131 51.03 18.71 75.96
CA SER A 131 51.06 18.74 77.43
C SER A 131 52.30 18.08 78.03
N VAL A 132 52.76 16.95 77.48
CA VAL A 132 54.01 16.29 77.89
C VAL A 132 55.22 17.17 77.56
N SER A 133 55.22 17.79 76.38
CA SER A 133 56.26 18.71 75.94
C SER A 133 56.36 19.94 76.85
N GLU A 134 55.21 20.54 77.20
CA GLU A 134 55.12 21.66 78.13
C GLU A 134 55.49 21.24 79.56
N ALA A 135 55.10 20.05 80.02
CA ALA A 135 55.49 19.53 81.32
C ALA A 135 56.99 19.26 81.42
N TYR A 136 57.63 18.68 80.39
CA TYR A 136 59.08 18.51 80.34
C TYR A 136 59.81 19.86 80.42
N PHE A 137 59.26 20.86 79.73
CA PHE A 137 59.79 22.21 79.73
C PHE A 137 59.66 22.90 81.09
N GLU A 138 58.49 22.81 81.74
CA GLU A 138 58.28 23.29 83.11
C GLU A 138 59.16 22.55 84.11
N GLN A 139 59.34 21.23 83.95
CA GLN A 139 60.25 20.44 84.78
C GLN A 139 61.69 20.94 84.65
N GLY A 140 62.14 21.28 83.44
CA GLY A 140 63.45 21.89 83.21
C GLY A 140 63.63 23.22 83.94
N GLN A 141 62.60 24.08 83.96
CA GLN A 141 62.59 25.35 84.69
C GLN A 141 62.58 25.14 86.21
N ARG A 142 61.76 24.21 86.71
CA ARG A 142 61.72 23.89 88.15
C ARG A 142 63.04 23.31 88.61
N GLN A 143 63.64 22.42 87.82
CA GLN A 143 64.91 21.78 88.18
C GLN A 143 66.04 22.79 88.33
N ILE A 144 66.21 23.72 87.37
CA ILE A 144 67.28 24.72 87.50
C ILE A 144 67.04 25.67 88.69
N ASN A 145 65.79 25.96 89.03
CA ASN A 145 65.47 26.76 90.20
C ASN A 145 65.82 26.03 91.50
N ILE A 146 65.49 24.74 91.57
CA ILE A 146 65.86 23.87 92.70
C ILE A 146 67.38 23.82 92.81
N ASP A 147 68.10 23.60 91.71
CA ASP A 147 69.56 23.57 91.70
C ASP A 147 70.17 24.91 92.17
N ALA A 148 69.59 26.05 91.78
CA ALA A 148 70.06 27.37 92.22
C ALA A 148 69.90 27.56 93.74
N VAL A 149 68.76 27.12 94.29
CA VAL A 149 68.48 27.16 95.73
C VAL A 149 69.36 26.17 96.49
N ASP A 150 69.50 24.95 96.00
CA ASP A 150 70.34 23.91 96.59
C ASP A 150 71.79 24.36 96.69
N ILE A 151 72.35 24.90 95.59
CA ILE A 151 73.74 25.37 95.61
C ILE A 151 73.88 26.57 96.55
N ALA A 152 72.92 27.50 96.56
CA ALA A 152 72.90 28.58 97.54
C ALA A 152 72.90 28.04 98.99
N GLY A 153 72.16 26.95 99.26
CA GLY A 153 72.15 26.27 100.55
C GLY A 153 73.49 25.60 100.92
N ILE A 154 74.11 24.90 99.96
CA ILE A 154 75.45 24.31 100.13
C ILE A 154 76.47 25.39 100.44
N MET A 155 76.40 26.51 99.73
CA MET A 155 77.28 27.67 99.95
C MET A 155 77.07 28.29 101.33
N ASN A 156 75.82 28.43 101.80
CA ASN A 156 75.52 28.88 103.15
C ASN A 156 76.11 27.96 104.23
N THR A 157 75.95 26.64 104.05
CA THR A 157 76.39 25.64 105.03
C THR A 157 77.91 25.48 105.05
N SER A 158 78.58 25.65 103.90
CA SER A 158 80.03 25.53 103.79
C SER A 158 80.80 26.59 104.57
N GLY A 159 80.17 27.70 104.97
CA GLY A 159 80.80 28.77 105.76
C GLY A 159 81.92 29.53 105.05
N ILE A 160 82.24 29.17 103.80
CA ILE A 160 83.36 29.73 103.01
C ILE A 160 83.13 31.22 102.75
N LEU A 161 81.88 31.65 102.54
CA LEU A 161 81.51 33.04 102.24
C LEU A 161 81.47 33.96 103.47
N ASN A 162 81.18 33.43 104.67
CA ASN A 162 81.04 34.24 105.88
C ASN A 162 82.39 34.74 106.44
N ASN A 163 83.50 34.15 106.00
CA ASN A 163 84.87 34.46 106.45
C ASN A 163 85.72 35.20 105.40
N MET A 164 85.09 35.83 104.38
CA MET A 164 85.75 36.50 103.25
C MET A 164 85.99 38.02 103.42
N ASN A 165 86.12 38.52 104.65
CA ASN A 165 86.45 39.94 104.85
C ASN A 165 87.95 40.27 104.62
N ASN A 166 88.80 39.28 104.32
CA ASN A 166 90.20 39.47 103.92
C ASN A 166 90.50 38.66 102.65
N LEU A 167 91.04 39.34 101.62
CA LEU A 167 91.48 38.80 100.32
C LEU A 167 92.63 37.79 100.49
N ASP A 168 92.27 36.55 100.84
CA ASP A 168 93.20 35.44 100.98
C ASP A 168 93.16 34.59 99.70
N ILE A 169 94.22 34.65 98.91
CA ILE A 169 94.35 33.98 97.59
C ILE A 169 94.04 32.46 97.70
N GLN A 170 94.33 31.84 98.85
CA GLN A 170 94.01 30.43 99.07
C GLN A 170 92.51 30.14 99.20
N LYS A 171 91.73 31.06 99.79
CA LYS A 171 90.27 30.89 99.96
C LYS A 171 89.53 31.08 98.63
N GLU A 172 89.99 32.03 97.82
CA GLU A 172 89.48 32.25 96.46
C GLU A 172 89.70 31.01 95.58
N ASN A 173 90.89 30.38 95.67
CA ASN A 173 91.19 29.14 94.97
C ASN A 173 90.31 27.95 95.42
N ASN A 174 90.00 27.84 96.71
CA ASN A 174 89.11 26.80 97.22
C ASN A 174 87.66 27.00 96.78
N LEU A 175 87.17 28.25 96.76
CA LEU A 175 85.84 28.59 96.26
C LEU A 175 85.73 28.31 94.76
N LYS A 176 86.73 28.69 93.98
CA LYS A 176 86.80 28.39 92.54
C LYS A 176 86.81 26.89 92.27
N LYS A 177 87.55 26.10 93.06
CA LYS A 177 87.55 24.63 92.96
C LYS A 177 86.16 24.02 93.26
N LEU A 178 85.46 24.53 94.28
CA LEU A 178 84.10 24.10 94.60
C LEU A 178 83.09 24.47 93.49
N LEU A 179 83.18 25.69 92.94
CA LEU A 179 82.34 26.12 91.82
C LEU A 179 82.59 25.28 90.56
N ASN A 180 83.84 24.94 90.27
CA ASN A 180 84.19 24.04 89.17
C ASN A 180 83.65 22.63 89.38
N GLN A 181 83.75 22.09 90.59
CA GLN A 181 83.20 20.76 90.92
C GLN A 181 81.68 20.75 90.75
N LEU A 182 80.97 21.75 91.29
CA LEU A 182 79.52 21.88 91.17
C LEU A 182 79.08 22.11 89.71
N ALA A 183 79.85 22.89 88.94
CA ALA A 183 79.61 23.09 87.52
C ALA A 183 79.72 21.77 86.74
N TYR A 184 80.74 20.95 87.04
CA TYR A 184 80.95 19.67 86.38
C TYR A 184 79.91 18.62 86.79
N GLU A 185 79.65 18.44 88.09
CA GLU A 185 78.73 17.41 88.62
C GLU A 185 77.28 17.62 88.17
N ARG A 186 76.83 18.87 88.07
CA ARG A 186 75.46 19.21 87.67
C ARG A 186 75.34 19.75 86.24
N ASN A 187 76.43 19.68 85.46
CA ASN A 187 76.49 20.10 84.05
C ASN A 187 76.05 21.56 83.81
N PHE A 188 76.52 22.49 84.65
CA PHE A 188 76.34 23.92 84.45
C PHE A 188 77.45 24.49 83.57
N THR A 189 77.04 25.35 82.63
CA THR A 189 77.93 26.09 81.75
C THR A 189 78.54 27.30 82.47
N GLU A 190 77.75 27.96 83.32
CA GLU A 190 78.17 29.11 84.10
C GLU A 190 77.74 28.90 85.56
N VAL A 191 78.66 29.13 86.51
CA VAL A 191 78.36 29.19 87.95
C VAL A 191 79.15 30.37 88.51
N ILE A 192 78.45 31.42 88.91
CA ILE A 192 79.03 32.72 89.26
C ILE A 192 78.44 33.20 90.57
N ILE A 193 79.28 33.76 91.44
CA ILE A 193 78.85 34.43 92.67
C ILE A 193 79.01 35.93 92.48
N PHE A 194 77.94 36.67 92.73
CA PHE A 194 77.91 38.13 92.74
C PHE A 194 77.85 38.68 94.17
N ASP A 195 78.46 39.85 94.40
CA ASP A 195 78.26 40.65 95.61
C ASP A 195 76.97 41.49 95.51
N LYS A 196 76.63 42.22 96.58
CA LYS A 196 75.49 43.15 96.62
C LYS A 196 75.54 44.31 95.63
N ASN A 197 76.71 44.58 95.04
CA ASN A 197 76.94 45.67 94.09
C ASN A 197 76.99 45.16 92.63
N GLY A 198 76.86 43.86 92.39
CA GLY A 198 76.90 43.24 91.06
C GLY A 198 78.30 42.85 90.59
N ASN A 199 79.31 42.93 91.45
CA ASN A 199 80.67 42.49 91.12
C ASN A 199 80.79 40.97 91.26
N ILE A 200 81.55 40.35 90.35
CA ILE A 200 81.85 38.92 90.40
C ILE A 200 82.86 38.68 91.52
N VAL A 201 82.46 37.89 92.52
CA VAL A 201 83.29 37.47 93.66
C VAL A 201 84.09 36.22 93.32
N ALA A 202 83.45 35.28 92.62
CA ALA A 202 84.08 34.07 92.12
C ALA A 202 83.25 33.50 90.97
N GLU A 203 83.92 32.85 90.03
CA GLU A 203 83.26 32.19 88.89
C GLU A 203 83.95 30.87 88.56
N SER A 204 83.18 29.92 88.00
CA SER A 204 83.75 28.69 87.45
C SER A 204 84.59 29.01 86.21
N GLU A 205 85.57 28.15 85.91
CA GLU A 205 86.57 28.37 84.87
C GLU A 205 85.97 28.51 83.47
N LEU A 206 84.80 27.95 83.17
CA LEU A 206 84.15 28.14 81.87
C LEU A 206 83.24 29.37 81.83
N SER A 207 82.93 30.00 82.97
CA SER A 207 82.00 31.13 83.07
C SER A 207 82.51 32.41 82.37
N PHE A 208 83.82 32.62 82.33
CA PHE A 208 84.41 33.82 81.70
C PHE A 208 84.24 33.85 80.17
N LEU A 209 84.08 32.68 79.55
CA LEU A 209 83.90 32.52 78.09
C LEU A 209 82.52 32.97 77.63
N PHE A 210 81.57 33.04 78.56
CA PHE A 210 80.21 33.48 78.30
C PHE A 210 80.02 34.87 78.93
N LYS A 211 79.38 35.80 78.22
CA LYS A 211 78.99 37.12 78.75
C LYS A 211 77.55 37.35 78.34
N SER A 212 76.63 36.81 79.13
CA SER A 212 75.20 36.94 78.87
C SER A 212 74.67 38.24 79.47
N ASN A 213 74.02 39.08 78.66
CA ASN A 213 73.34 40.31 79.13
C ASN A 213 72.21 40.02 80.14
N LYS A 214 71.81 38.75 80.25
CA LYS A 214 70.78 38.22 81.14
C LYS A 214 71.20 38.17 82.60
N ARG A 215 72.51 38.13 82.86
CA ARG A 215 73.06 38.13 84.23
C ARG A 215 72.57 39.35 85.01
N GLN A 216 72.60 40.53 84.37
CA GLN A 216 72.18 41.79 85.00
C GLN A 216 70.68 41.83 85.26
N ALA A 217 69.86 41.42 84.29
CA ALA A 217 68.40 41.40 84.44
C ALA A 217 67.95 40.47 85.57
N LEU A 218 68.58 39.29 85.69
CA LEU A 218 68.35 38.39 86.82
C LEU A 218 68.84 38.96 88.15
N PHE A 219 70.00 39.61 88.15
CA PHE A 219 70.58 40.22 89.34
C PHE A 219 69.67 41.31 89.93
N ASP A 220 69.21 42.24 89.09
CA ASP A 220 68.32 43.32 89.50
C ASP A 220 67.01 42.76 90.10
N LEU A 221 66.44 41.73 89.46
CA LEU A 221 65.20 41.08 89.90
C LEU A 221 65.35 40.34 91.24
N VAL A 222 66.47 39.64 91.45
CA VAL A 222 66.72 38.90 92.70
C VAL A 222 67.07 39.84 93.86
N ILE A 223 67.76 40.96 93.60
CA ILE A 223 68.01 41.99 94.62
C ILE A 223 66.71 42.62 95.10
N GLU A 224 65.83 43.00 94.17
CA GLU A 224 64.56 43.65 94.49
C GLU A 224 63.64 42.71 95.28
N THR A 225 63.51 41.46 94.81
CA THR A 225 62.55 40.50 95.39
C THR A 225 63.10 39.72 96.59
N LYS A 226 64.43 39.67 96.74
CA LYS A 226 65.16 38.78 97.68
C LYS A 226 64.74 37.31 97.57
N ARG A 227 64.25 36.90 96.40
CA ARG A 227 63.80 35.53 96.12
C ARG A 227 64.53 34.99 94.90
N PRO A 228 64.69 33.66 94.79
CA PRO A 228 65.23 33.06 93.58
C PRO A 228 64.43 33.49 92.35
N ALA A 229 65.14 33.83 91.27
CA ALA A 229 64.53 34.18 90.00
C ALA A 229 65.15 33.36 88.87
N ILE A 230 64.36 33.14 87.83
CA ILE A 230 64.73 32.34 86.67
C ILE A 230 64.50 33.19 85.43
N GLU A 231 65.45 33.17 84.51
CA GLU A 231 65.28 33.77 83.20
C GLU A 231 65.34 32.67 82.17
N PHE A 232 64.23 32.54 81.46
CA PHE A 232 64.01 31.49 80.51
C PHE A 232 63.20 32.03 79.33
N SER A 233 63.66 31.81 78.09
CA SER A 233 62.90 32.08 76.86
C SER A 233 62.57 30.79 76.10
N SER A 234 61.37 30.72 75.52
CA SER A 234 60.97 29.65 74.60
C SER A 234 61.55 29.82 73.19
N SER A 235 62.29 30.91 72.93
CA SER A 235 62.92 31.18 71.64
C SER A 235 64.14 30.29 71.39
N GLU A 236 64.28 29.78 70.17
CA GLU A 236 65.47 29.06 69.68
C GLU A 236 66.73 29.93 69.63
N LEU A 237 66.57 31.26 69.62
CA LEU A 237 67.68 32.21 69.67
C LEU A 237 68.35 32.23 71.05
N ASP A 238 67.63 31.86 72.10
CA ASP A 238 68.11 31.84 73.46
C ASP A 238 68.57 30.44 73.86
N LYS A 239 69.89 30.23 73.88
CA LYS A 239 70.49 28.90 74.01
C LYS A 239 70.68 28.42 75.44
N THR A 240 70.50 29.29 76.44
CA THR A 240 70.74 28.94 77.85
C THR A 240 69.50 29.15 78.71
N ILE A 241 69.39 28.33 79.75
CA ILE A 241 68.48 28.55 80.87
C ILE A 241 69.32 29.02 82.03
N SER A 242 68.91 30.11 82.67
CA SER A 242 69.66 30.67 83.79
C SER A 242 68.76 30.90 85.00
N ALA A 243 69.29 30.68 86.18
CA ALA A 243 68.63 30.95 87.45
C ALA A 243 69.60 31.65 88.39
N MET A 244 69.07 32.50 89.25
CA MET A 244 69.84 33.18 90.27
C MET A 244 69.14 33.08 91.62
N SER A 245 69.92 32.83 92.68
CA SER A 245 69.41 32.64 94.04
C SER A 245 70.28 33.37 95.07
N PRO A 246 69.69 33.97 96.13
CA PRO A 246 70.47 34.60 97.20
C PRO A 246 71.16 33.55 98.10
N VAL A 247 72.41 33.84 98.49
CA VAL A 247 73.32 32.94 99.23
C VAL A 247 73.56 33.46 100.66
N ASN A 248 72.51 33.91 101.37
CA ASN A 248 72.51 34.16 102.83
C ASN A 248 71.14 34.70 103.28
N PHE A 249 70.78 34.54 104.57
CA PHE A 249 69.51 35.03 105.15
C PHE A 249 69.35 36.57 105.08
N LEU A 250 70.45 37.31 104.88
CA LEU A 250 70.48 38.77 104.71
C LEU A 250 70.67 39.23 103.25
N GLY A 251 70.95 38.32 102.30
CA GLY A 251 71.02 38.65 100.85
C GLY A 251 72.24 39.44 100.38
N ASN A 252 73.44 39.22 100.95
CA ASN A 252 74.65 39.94 100.55
C ASN A 252 75.39 39.37 99.33
N HIS A 253 75.14 38.10 98.99
CA HIS A 253 75.73 37.42 97.84
C HIS A 253 74.66 36.66 97.06
N PHE A 254 74.87 36.51 95.75
CA PHE A 254 73.92 35.86 94.84
C PHE A 254 74.65 34.85 93.97
N ILE A 255 74.10 33.66 93.81
CA ILE A 255 74.63 32.66 92.89
C ILE A 255 73.80 32.66 91.61
N TYR A 256 74.49 32.82 90.49
CA TYR A 256 73.96 32.63 89.16
C TYR A 256 74.43 31.29 88.62
N ILE A 257 73.49 30.51 88.11
CA ILE A 257 73.77 29.29 87.39
C ILE A 257 73.14 29.33 86.01
N SER A 258 73.84 28.80 85.02
CA SER A 258 73.34 28.68 83.65
C SER A 258 73.70 27.33 83.04
N LYS A 259 72.82 26.80 82.20
CA LYS A 259 73.05 25.59 81.40
C LYS A 259 72.50 25.74 79.98
N PHE A 260 73.12 25.07 79.01
CA PHE A 260 72.58 25.00 77.65
C PHE A 260 71.24 24.24 77.61
N LYS A 261 70.31 24.74 76.81
CA LYS A 261 69.10 24.01 76.40
C LYS A 261 69.50 22.93 75.38
N ASP A 262 68.85 21.77 75.42
CA ASP A 262 68.92 20.85 74.27
C ASP A 262 68.09 21.47 73.13
N LEU A 263 68.79 22.01 72.13
CA LEU A 263 68.16 22.67 70.99
C LEU A 263 67.24 21.73 70.20
N ARG A 264 67.49 20.40 70.23
CA ARG A 264 66.60 19.42 69.61
C ARG A 264 65.26 19.38 70.32
N VAL A 265 65.28 19.36 71.65
CA VAL A 265 64.05 19.37 72.45
C VAL A 265 63.25 20.65 72.22
N ILE A 266 63.90 21.82 72.15
CA ILE A 266 63.21 23.08 71.86
C ILE A 266 62.58 23.07 70.47
N SER A 267 63.32 22.60 69.46
CA SER A 267 62.82 22.42 68.08
C SER A 267 61.63 21.45 68.03
N ASP A 268 61.69 20.34 68.76
CA ASP A 268 60.60 19.35 68.84
C ASP A 268 59.36 19.95 69.48
N ILE A 269 59.51 20.72 70.58
CA ILE A 269 58.40 21.42 71.24
C ILE A 269 57.75 22.43 70.28
N ASN A 270 58.55 23.21 69.55
CA ASN A 270 58.04 24.18 68.57
C ASN A 270 57.36 23.48 67.39
N SER A 271 57.88 22.34 66.95
CA SER A 271 57.28 21.50 65.92
C SER A 271 55.94 20.95 66.37
N VAL A 272 55.83 20.45 67.61
CA VAL A 272 54.56 19.99 68.21
C VAL A 272 53.56 21.13 68.34
N LYS A 273 53.99 22.31 68.82
CA LYS A 273 53.13 23.50 68.89
C LYS A 273 52.60 23.92 67.51
N THR A 274 53.46 23.91 66.50
CA THR A 274 53.09 24.22 65.12
C THR A 274 52.13 23.17 64.55
N ALA A 275 52.40 21.88 64.79
CA ALA A 275 51.53 20.79 64.36
C ALA A 275 50.14 20.87 64.98
N VAL A 276 50.04 21.14 66.29
CA VAL A 276 48.75 21.35 66.99
C VAL A 276 48.02 22.58 66.44
N LYS A 277 48.74 23.69 66.21
CA LYS A 277 48.16 24.91 65.64
C LYS A 277 47.61 24.66 64.24
N ASN A 278 48.36 23.96 63.38
CA ASN A 278 47.93 23.59 62.04
C ASN A 278 46.71 22.65 62.09
N TYR A 279 46.74 21.63 62.95
CA TYR A 279 45.61 20.71 63.16
C TYR A 279 44.34 21.47 63.56
N ARG A 280 44.41 22.33 64.59
CA ARG A 280 43.26 23.15 65.03
C ARG A 280 42.77 24.10 63.94
N GLY A 281 43.69 24.65 63.14
CA GLY A 281 43.35 25.52 62.01
C GLY A 281 42.53 24.82 60.94
N VAL A 282 42.79 23.52 60.69
CA VAL A 282 42.00 22.69 59.77
C VAL A 282 40.74 22.13 60.45
N GLU A 283 40.82 21.73 61.72
CA GLU A 283 39.67 21.25 62.52
C GLU A 283 38.55 22.30 62.57
N ASN A 284 38.90 23.58 62.75
CA ASN A 284 37.93 24.69 62.75
C ASN A 284 37.26 24.90 61.38
N LYS A 285 37.87 24.41 60.30
CA LYS A 285 37.31 24.45 58.93
C LYS A 285 36.65 23.14 58.52
N LYS A 286 36.63 22.11 59.40
CA LYS A 286 36.16 20.76 59.04
C LYS A 286 34.70 20.75 58.60
N GLU A 287 33.83 21.51 59.27
CA GLU A 287 32.40 21.55 58.93
C GLU A 287 32.19 22.22 57.56
N GLY A 288 32.87 23.34 57.31
CA GLY A 288 32.83 23.99 56.00
C GLY A 288 33.40 23.12 54.87
N LEU A 289 34.49 22.39 55.13
CA LEU A 289 35.05 21.41 54.19
C LEU A 289 34.08 20.26 53.94
N HIS A 290 33.48 19.69 55.00
CA HIS A 290 32.50 18.62 54.89
C HIS A 290 31.30 19.04 54.04
N ILE A 291 30.72 20.22 54.32
CA ILE A 291 29.58 20.76 53.57
C ILE A 291 29.97 20.99 52.10
N THR A 292 31.10 21.65 51.83
CA THR A 292 31.51 22.02 50.47
C THR A 292 31.78 20.78 49.62
N PHE A 293 32.51 19.79 50.16
CA PHE A 293 32.79 18.54 49.44
C PHE A 293 31.53 17.68 49.27
N THR A 294 30.67 17.58 50.28
CA THR A 294 29.40 16.86 50.18
C THR A 294 28.52 17.49 49.10
N MET A 295 28.42 18.82 49.08
CA MET A 295 27.66 19.56 48.06
C MET A 295 28.19 19.28 46.65
N VAL A 296 29.50 19.24 46.46
CA VAL A 296 30.09 18.97 45.14
C VAL A 296 29.96 17.52 44.72
N PHE A 297 30.09 16.58 45.65
CA PHE A 297 29.80 15.18 45.36
C PHE A 297 28.34 15.00 44.93
N ILE A 298 27.40 15.67 45.59
CA ILE A 298 25.98 15.69 45.21
C ILE A 298 25.79 16.33 43.83
N VAL A 299 26.36 17.51 43.56
CA VAL A 299 26.22 18.21 42.27
C VAL A 299 26.75 17.35 41.13
N VAL A 300 27.97 16.82 41.26
CA VAL A 300 28.58 15.95 40.25
C VAL A 300 27.79 14.66 40.09
N ALA A 301 27.34 14.03 41.18
CA ALA A 301 26.52 12.82 41.12
C ALA A 301 25.17 13.05 40.43
N VAL A 302 24.47 14.13 40.76
CA VAL A 302 23.19 14.49 40.14
C VAL A 302 23.38 14.79 38.66
N LEU A 303 24.45 15.51 38.30
CA LEU A 303 24.80 15.79 36.92
C LEU A 303 25.10 14.50 36.15
N LEU A 304 25.89 13.57 36.72
CA LEU A 304 26.15 12.25 36.13
C LEU A 304 24.87 11.42 36.01
N MET A 305 23.98 11.48 36.99
CA MET A 305 22.67 10.80 36.95
C MET A 305 21.83 11.31 35.77
N PHE A 306 21.73 12.63 35.58
CA PHE A 306 21.01 13.21 34.45
C PHE A 306 21.67 12.91 33.10
N VAL A 307 23.01 12.88 33.04
CA VAL A 307 23.74 12.43 31.86
C VAL A 307 23.40 10.97 31.52
N ALA A 308 23.40 10.08 32.52
CA ALA A 308 23.05 8.68 32.35
C ALA A 308 21.60 8.50 31.88
N ILE A 309 20.65 9.23 32.47
CA ILE A 309 19.25 9.24 32.03
C ILE A 309 19.14 9.75 30.58
N LEU A 310 19.86 10.82 30.22
CA LEU A 310 19.82 11.37 28.86
C LEU A 310 20.42 10.40 27.82
N MET A 311 21.50 9.69 28.17
CA MET A 311 22.07 8.62 27.37
C MET A 311 21.09 7.46 27.20
N GLY A 312 20.48 6.99 28.29
CA GLY A 312 19.44 5.95 28.25
C GLY A 312 18.26 6.34 27.37
N LEU A 313 17.81 7.60 27.46
CA LEU A 313 16.76 8.14 26.59
C LEU A 313 17.19 8.21 25.11
N ASN A 314 18.43 8.61 24.81
CA ASN A 314 18.95 8.60 23.44
C ASN A 314 18.99 7.20 22.85
N PHE A 315 19.51 6.25 23.62
CA PHE A 315 19.62 4.85 23.22
C PHE A 315 18.24 4.23 22.97
N ALA A 316 17.32 4.37 23.92
CA ALA A 316 15.95 3.88 23.78
C ALA A 316 15.23 4.50 22.58
N ASN A 317 15.39 5.80 22.32
CA ASN A 317 14.80 6.46 21.17
C ASN A 317 15.38 5.97 19.84
N GLY A 318 16.70 5.70 19.80
CA GLY A 318 17.39 5.17 18.63
C GLY A 318 16.89 3.78 18.23
N LEU A 319 16.60 2.91 19.20
CA LEU A 319 16.11 1.55 18.95
C LEU A 319 14.60 1.49 18.70
N VAL A 320 13.80 2.14 19.54
CA VAL A 320 12.34 1.93 19.52
C VAL A 320 11.66 2.67 18.38
N THR A 321 12.15 3.85 18.00
CA THR A 321 11.49 4.66 16.95
C THR A 321 11.45 3.94 15.59
N PRO A 322 12.57 3.40 15.07
CA PRO A 322 12.54 2.66 13.81
C PRO A 322 11.65 1.41 13.86
N ILE A 323 11.69 0.65 14.97
CA ILE A 323 10.83 -0.53 15.17
C ILE A 323 9.34 -0.13 15.13
N THR A 324 8.99 0.99 15.76
CA THR A 324 7.61 1.50 15.74
C THR A 324 7.20 1.95 14.33
N ASN A 325 8.10 2.58 13.58
CA ASN A 325 7.84 2.95 12.18
C ASN A 325 7.61 1.72 11.30
N LEU A 326 8.41 0.67 11.48
CA LEU A 326 8.24 -0.62 10.80
C LEU A 326 6.89 -1.27 11.15
N ALA A 327 6.54 -1.31 12.44
CA ALA A 327 5.26 -1.86 12.88
C ALA A 327 4.06 -1.11 12.28
N ASN A 328 4.09 0.22 12.30
CA ASN A 328 3.04 1.05 11.70
C ASN A 328 2.98 0.89 10.16
N ALA A 329 4.12 0.72 9.50
CA ALA A 329 4.15 0.45 8.06
C ALA A 329 3.58 -0.94 7.75
N ALA A 330 3.93 -1.96 8.53
CA ALA A 330 3.40 -3.31 8.38
C ALA A 330 1.87 -3.37 8.58
N GLU A 331 1.34 -2.63 9.54
CA GLU A 331 -0.12 -2.49 9.74
C GLU A 331 -0.80 -1.81 8.55
N ARG A 332 -0.20 -0.76 7.98
CA ARG A 332 -0.74 -0.12 6.76
C ARG A 332 -0.72 -1.05 5.55
N VAL A 333 0.33 -1.85 5.41
CA VAL A 333 0.43 -2.90 4.38
C VAL A 333 -0.67 -3.94 4.56
N SER A 334 -0.94 -4.39 5.79
CA SER A 334 -2.00 -5.37 6.05
C SER A 334 -3.40 -4.82 5.77
N MET A 335 -3.58 -3.50 5.89
CA MET A 335 -4.79 -2.78 5.47
C MET A 335 -4.86 -2.53 3.94
N GLY A 336 -3.89 -3.00 3.16
CA GLY A 336 -3.89 -2.94 1.70
C GLY A 336 -3.18 -1.73 1.07
N ASP A 337 -2.53 -0.88 1.87
CA ASP A 337 -1.72 0.25 1.40
C ASP A 337 -0.27 -0.19 1.17
N LEU A 338 0.02 -0.69 -0.04
CA LEU A 338 1.34 -1.15 -0.45
C LEU A 338 2.31 0.00 -0.83
N LYS A 339 1.83 1.25 -0.85
CA LYS A 339 2.65 2.43 -1.16
C LYS A 339 3.36 3.01 0.06
N VAL A 340 3.01 2.54 1.25
CA VAL A 340 3.73 2.95 2.46
C VAL A 340 5.20 2.56 2.38
N ARG A 341 6.08 3.45 2.84
CA ARG A 341 7.51 3.20 2.95
C ARG A 341 7.97 3.58 4.35
N VAL A 342 8.84 2.74 4.91
CA VAL A 342 9.54 3.04 6.15
C VAL A 342 10.61 4.08 5.84
N PRO A 343 10.67 5.21 6.59
CA PRO A 343 11.68 6.24 6.39
C PRO A 343 13.09 5.67 6.51
N ASP A 344 13.99 6.07 5.62
CA ASP A 344 15.41 5.75 5.76
C ASP A 344 15.97 6.40 7.03
N ASN A 345 16.56 5.56 7.87
CA ASN A 345 17.32 6.03 9.01
C ASN A 345 18.75 6.28 8.52
N ASN A 346 19.31 7.47 8.74
CA ASN A 346 20.67 7.82 8.28
C ASN A 346 21.79 6.99 8.93
N ASN A 347 21.46 6.14 9.90
CA ASN A 347 22.41 5.23 10.53
C ASN A 347 22.56 3.98 9.65
N LYS A 348 23.81 3.58 9.36
CA LYS A 348 24.11 2.28 8.77
C LYS A 348 24.05 1.22 9.87
N ASP A 349 22.85 0.85 10.29
CA ASP A 349 22.59 -0.20 11.27
C ASP A 349 21.74 -1.32 10.67
N GLU A 350 21.68 -2.46 11.37
CA GLU A 350 20.90 -3.64 10.97
C GLU A 350 19.40 -3.30 10.82
N ILE A 351 18.94 -2.27 11.51
CA ILE A 351 17.56 -1.78 11.45
C ILE A 351 17.30 -1.02 10.14
N ALA A 352 18.28 -0.26 9.63
CA ALA A 352 18.21 0.34 8.31
C ALA A 352 18.15 -0.74 7.20
N ASP A 353 18.90 -1.83 7.35
CA ASP A 353 18.84 -2.95 6.40
C ASP A 353 17.48 -3.68 6.43
N LEU A 354 16.88 -3.83 7.62
CA LEU A 354 15.52 -4.34 7.75
C LEU A 354 14.49 -3.40 7.10
N SER A 355 14.65 -2.08 7.27
CA SER A 355 13.78 -1.07 6.66
C SER A 355 13.85 -1.10 5.12
N LYS A 356 15.06 -1.23 4.56
CA LYS A 356 15.26 -1.41 3.11
C LYS A 356 14.65 -2.71 2.60
N THR A 357 14.85 -3.81 3.32
CA THR A 357 14.29 -5.12 2.96
C THR A 357 12.77 -5.09 2.98
N PHE A 358 12.16 -4.46 3.99
CA PHE A 358 10.72 -4.25 4.09
C PHE A 358 10.19 -3.39 2.91
N ASN A 359 10.87 -2.28 2.60
CA ASN A 359 10.50 -1.43 1.47
C ASN A 359 10.59 -2.16 0.12
N LYS A 360 11.61 -3.01 -0.07
CA LYS A 360 11.76 -3.85 -1.27
C LYS A 360 10.65 -4.90 -1.38
N MET A 361 10.29 -5.55 -0.27
CA MET A 361 9.19 -6.52 -0.23
C MET A 361 7.85 -5.87 -0.57
N THR A 362 7.56 -4.70 -0.01
CA THR A 362 6.32 -3.96 -0.28
C THR A 362 6.23 -3.45 -1.72
N GLU A 363 7.37 -3.04 -2.31
CA GLU A 363 7.45 -2.73 -3.74
C GLU A 363 7.18 -3.95 -4.63
N GLN A 364 7.75 -5.12 -4.29
CA GLN A 364 7.48 -6.36 -5.01
C GLN A 364 6.01 -6.77 -4.94
N LEU A 365 5.38 -6.66 -3.76
CA LEU A 365 3.95 -6.95 -3.58
C LEU A 365 3.08 -5.99 -4.40
N ASP A 366 3.40 -4.68 -4.42
CA ASP A 366 2.66 -3.70 -5.23
C ASP A 366 2.76 -4.03 -6.73
N SER A 367 3.96 -4.37 -7.20
CA SER A 367 4.17 -4.81 -8.58
C SER A 367 3.37 -6.06 -8.92
N GLN A 368 3.46 -7.13 -8.11
CA GLN A 368 2.74 -8.38 -8.35
C GLN A 368 1.22 -8.19 -8.36
N ARG A 369 0.69 -7.35 -7.46
CA ARG A 369 -0.74 -7.01 -7.46
C ARG A 369 -1.13 -6.28 -8.74
N ASN A 370 -0.33 -5.31 -9.19
CA ASN A 370 -0.61 -4.59 -10.43
C ASN A 370 -0.54 -5.51 -11.65
N ASP A 371 0.43 -6.43 -11.69
CA ASP A 371 0.54 -7.44 -12.74
C ASP A 371 -0.66 -8.39 -12.77
N LEU A 372 -1.15 -8.82 -11.59
CA LEU A 372 -2.39 -9.61 -11.44
C LEU A 372 -3.62 -8.85 -11.94
N ILE A 373 -3.76 -7.56 -11.59
CA ILE A 373 -4.87 -6.74 -12.07
C ILE A 373 -4.81 -6.60 -13.59
N ASN A 374 -3.63 -6.37 -14.15
CA ASN A 374 -3.44 -6.23 -15.59
C ASN A 374 -3.77 -7.53 -16.34
N THR A 375 -3.28 -8.68 -15.86
CA THR A 375 -3.59 -9.99 -16.43
C THR A 375 -5.09 -10.34 -16.31
N ASN A 376 -5.74 -9.99 -15.20
CA ASN A 376 -7.19 -10.17 -15.07
C ASN A 376 -7.98 -9.31 -16.07
N ASN A 377 -7.59 -8.04 -16.25
CA ASN A 377 -8.19 -7.15 -17.25
C ASN A 377 -7.95 -7.63 -18.69
N GLU A 378 -6.84 -8.29 -18.96
CA GLU A 378 -6.55 -8.91 -20.26
C GLU A 378 -7.41 -10.15 -20.49
N LEU A 379 -7.57 -11.00 -19.48
CA LEU A 379 -8.50 -12.13 -19.48
C LEU A 379 -9.94 -11.69 -19.76
N GLU A 380 -10.45 -10.67 -19.06
CA GLU A 380 -11.80 -10.14 -19.31
C GLU A 380 -11.98 -9.62 -20.74
N ARG A 381 -10.97 -8.89 -21.26
CA ARG A 381 -10.99 -8.41 -22.65
C ARG A 381 -11.04 -9.58 -23.63
N ARG A 382 -10.32 -10.67 -23.34
CA ARG A 382 -10.30 -11.89 -24.17
C ARG A 382 -11.62 -12.65 -24.12
N ILE A 383 -12.30 -12.70 -22.96
CA ILE A 383 -13.65 -13.27 -22.82
C ILE A 383 -14.64 -12.46 -23.64
N LYS A 384 -14.70 -11.13 -23.44
CA LYS A 384 -15.60 -10.25 -24.21
C LYS A 384 -15.34 -10.30 -25.71
N PHE A 385 -14.08 -10.39 -26.13
CA PHE A 385 -13.72 -10.57 -27.53
C PHE A 385 -14.27 -11.89 -28.07
N THR A 386 -14.05 -13.01 -27.37
CA THR A 386 -14.58 -14.32 -27.77
C THR A 386 -16.12 -14.31 -27.83
N GLU A 387 -16.81 -13.71 -26.87
CA GLU A 387 -18.27 -13.53 -26.91
C GLU A 387 -18.71 -12.72 -28.15
N THR A 388 -18.02 -11.61 -28.44
CA THR A 388 -18.32 -10.75 -29.60
C THR A 388 -18.12 -11.51 -30.91
N VAL A 389 -17.01 -12.26 -31.04
CA VAL A 389 -16.76 -13.12 -32.20
C VAL A 389 -17.88 -14.14 -32.37
N LEU A 390 -18.29 -14.81 -31.28
CA LEU A 390 -19.37 -15.80 -31.31
C LEU A 390 -20.74 -15.20 -31.65
N THR A 391 -20.99 -13.91 -31.34
CA THR A 391 -22.23 -13.22 -31.76
C THR A 391 -22.25 -12.86 -33.26
N GLY A 392 -21.10 -12.76 -33.91
CA GLY A 392 -21.00 -12.45 -35.35
C GLY A 392 -21.24 -13.65 -36.27
N VAL A 393 -21.23 -14.88 -35.73
CA VAL A 393 -21.45 -16.11 -36.50
C VAL A 393 -22.96 -16.32 -36.75
N THR A 394 -23.33 -16.72 -37.96
CA THR A 394 -24.73 -17.00 -38.35
C THR A 394 -25.26 -18.29 -37.72
N ALA A 395 -24.40 -19.29 -37.57
CA ALA A 395 -24.69 -20.55 -36.90
C ALA A 395 -24.87 -20.40 -35.38
N GLY A 396 -25.72 -21.24 -34.81
CA GLY A 396 -25.80 -21.44 -33.36
C GLY A 396 -24.57 -22.19 -32.85
N VAL A 397 -23.99 -21.73 -31.75
CA VAL A 397 -22.84 -22.36 -31.07
C VAL A 397 -23.17 -22.57 -29.59
N LEU A 398 -22.98 -23.79 -29.10
CA LEU A 398 -23.10 -24.16 -27.69
C LEU A 398 -21.81 -24.83 -27.21
N GLY A 399 -21.21 -24.30 -26.15
CA GLY A 399 -20.16 -24.98 -25.38
C GLY A 399 -20.77 -25.86 -24.29
N LEU A 400 -20.35 -27.13 -24.24
CA LEU A 400 -20.75 -28.12 -23.25
C LEU A 400 -19.57 -28.59 -22.40
N ASP A 401 -19.81 -28.84 -21.11
CA ASP A 401 -18.83 -29.51 -20.25
C ASP A 401 -18.68 -31.01 -20.59
N LYS A 402 -17.76 -31.70 -19.90
CA LYS A 402 -17.54 -33.15 -20.09
C LYS A 402 -18.77 -34.03 -19.82
N TYR A 403 -19.80 -33.51 -19.17
CA TYR A 403 -21.06 -34.21 -18.86
C TYR A 403 -22.21 -33.80 -19.77
N GLY A 404 -21.99 -32.89 -20.73
CA GLY A 404 -23.03 -32.41 -21.65
C GLY A 404 -23.86 -31.25 -21.13
N LYS A 405 -23.40 -30.51 -20.11
CA LYS A 405 -24.07 -29.29 -19.63
C LYS A 405 -23.65 -28.06 -20.39
N ILE A 406 -24.62 -27.25 -20.77
CA ILE A 406 -24.42 -25.99 -21.50
C ILE A 406 -23.76 -24.96 -20.58
N PHE A 407 -22.57 -24.48 -20.95
CA PHE A 407 -21.87 -23.40 -20.23
C PHE A 407 -21.67 -22.13 -21.08
N LEU A 408 -21.77 -22.24 -22.41
CA LEU A 408 -21.53 -21.10 -23.32
C LEU A 408 -22.45 -21.13 -24.56
N PRO A 409 -23.66 -20.55 -24.50
CA PRO A 409 -24.49 -20.37 -25.69
C PRO A 409 -24.21 -19.04 -26.40
N ASN A 410 -24.04 -19.04 -27.73
CA ASN A 410 -24.06 -17.80 -28.50
C ASN A 410 -25.50 -17.30 -28.72
N ARG A 411 -25.66 -16.03 -29.08
CA ARG A 411 -26.99 -15.42 -29.30
C ARG A 411 -27.81 -16.17 -30.34
N ARG A 412 -27.18 -16.60 -31.45
CA ARG A 412 -27.88 -17.35 -32.51
C ARG A 412 -28.40 -18.69 -32.05
N ALA A 413 -27.70 -19.39 -31.16
CA ALA A 413 -28.17 -20.64 -30.60
C ALA A 413 -29.43 -20.46 -29.76
N LEU A 414 -29.50 -19.38 -28.97
CA LEU A 414 -30.70 -19.02 -28.21
C LEU A 414 -31.88 -18.72 -29.13
N ASP A 415 -31.64 -17.94 -30.19
CA ASP A 415 -32.68 -17.52 -31.13
C ASP A 415 -33.21 -18.70 -31.98
N LEU A 416 -32.32 -19.55 -32.52
CA LEU A 416 -32.67 -20.68 -33.40
C LEU A 416 -33.38 -21.82 -32.65
N LEU A 417 -32.98 -22.08 -31.40
CA LEU A 417 -33.56 -23.14 -30.58
C LEU A 417 -34.77 -22.65 -29.75
N ASP A 418 -35.10 -21.36 -29.82
CA ASP A 418 -36.15 -20.67 -29.03
C ASP A 418 -35.99 -20.86 -27.52
N LEU A 419 -34.76 -20.65 -27.03
CA LEU A 419 -34.39 -20.91 -25.65
C LEU A 419 -34.27 -19.61 -24.83
N LYS A 420 -34.77 -19.64 -23.59
CA LYS A 420 -34.66 -18.50 -22.65
C LYS A 420 -33.22 -18.29 -22.20
N LYS A 421 -32.83 -17.07 -21.82
CA LYS A 421 -31.45 -16.72 -21.39
C LYS A 421 -30.89 -17.50 -20.17
N SER A 422 -31.71 -18.31 -19.49
CA SER A 422 -31.40 -18.97 -18.21
C SER A 422 -31.00 -20.45 -18.31
N ILE A 423 -30.45 -20.88 -19.44
CA ILE A 423 -30.11 -22.30 -19.73
C ILE A 423 -28.70 -22.71 -19.27
N ASN A 424 -27.93 -21.76 -18.72
CA ASN A 424 -26.61 -22.09 -18.19
C ASN A 424 -26.76 -23.17 -17.11
N ASN A 425 -25.97 -24.24 -17.24
CA ASN A 425 -25.93 -25.41 -16.36
C ASN A 425 -27.06 -26.45 -16.56
N SER A 426 -27.85 -26.36 -17.64
CA SER A 426 -28.79 -27.42 -18.06
C SER A 426 -28.12 -28.41 -19.02
N TYR A 427 -28.58 -29.67 -19.05
CA TYR A 427 -28.07 -30.67 -20.00
C TYR A 427 -28.62 -30.44 -21.41
N LEU A 428 -27.78 -30.64 -22.44
CA LEU A 428 -28.19 -30.49 -23.85
C LEU A 428 -29.43 -31.33 -24.18
N ILE A 429 -29.45 -32.59 -23.72
CA ILE A 429 -30.52 -33.56 -23.98
C ILE A 429 -31.88 -33.13 -23.40
N ASP A 430 -31.88 -32.42 -22.28
CA ASP A 430 -33.11 -31.95 -21.65
C ASP A 430 -33.70 -30.75 -22.39
N VAL A 431 -32.82 -29.97 -23.02
CA VAL A 431 -33.16 -28.69 -23.67
C VAL A 431 -33.48 -28.89 -25.16
N VAL A 432 -32.76 -29.80 -25.83
CA VAL A 432 -32.96 -30.15 -27.24
C VAL A 432 -32.94 -31.68 -27.39
N PRO A 433 -34.07 -32.36 -27.10
CA PRO A 433 -34.18 -33.82 -27.17
C PRO A 433 -33.83 -34.39 -28.55
N GLU A 434 -34.06 -33.62 -29.61
CA GLU A 434 -33.77 -34.00 -31.00
C GLU A 434 -32.26 -34.17 -31.26
N MET A 435 -31.39 -33.60 -30.41
CA MET A 435 -29.93 -33.77 -30.47
C MET A 435 -29.41 -34.95 -29.63
N SER A 436 -30.29 -35.70 -28.97
CA SER A 436 -29.89 -36.83 -28.11
C SER A 436 -29.11 -37.91 -28.84
N GLU A 437 -29.53 -38.25 -30.06
CA GLU A 437 -28.94 -39.32 -30.86
C GLU A 437 -27.49 -38.97 -31.25
N ILE A 438 -27.28 -37.78 -31.82
CA ILE A 438 -25.95 -37.30 -32.22
C ILE A 438 -25.02 -37.13 -31.01
N PHE A 439 -25.55 -36.69 -29.87
CA PHE A 439 -24.76 -36.53 -28.65
C PHE A 439 -24.31 -37.88 -28.07
N THR A 440 -25.21 -38.87 -28.05
CA THR A 440 -24.89 -40.22 -27.57
C THR A 440 -23.86 -40.92 -28.48
N GLU A 441 -23.90 -40.63 -29.78
CA GLU A 441 -22.97 -41.17 -30.77
C GLU A 441 -21.55 -40.61 -30.59
N ILE A 442 -21.39 -39.30 -30.34
CA ILE A 442 -20.06 -38.71 -30.12
C ILE A 442 -19.48 -39.12 -28.75
N THR A 443 -20.32 -39.33 -27.73
CA THR A 443 -19.85 -39.78 -26.40
C THR A 443 -19.40 -41.24 -26.41
N ASN A 444 -20.06 -42.09 -27.21
CA ASN A 444 -19.76 -43.54 -27.27
C ASN A 444 -18.75 -43.91 -28.36
N SER A 445 -18.52 -43.02 -29.35
CA SER A 445 -17.53 -43.24 -30.39
C SER A 445 -16.18 -42.63 -30.03
N ASN A 446 -15.11 -43.13 -30.65
CA ASN A 446 -13.79 -42.50 -30.52
C ASN A 446 -13.58 -41.34 -31.51
N GLN A 447 -14.64 -40.92 -32.20
CA GLN A 447 -14.58 -39.86 -33.21
C GLN A 447 -14.38 -38.50 -32.54
N LYS A 448 -13.75 -37.57 -33.27
CA LYS A 448 -13.53 -36.19 -32.80
C LYS A 448 -14.67 -35.25 -33.21
N ILE A 449 -15.39 -35.60 -34.27
CA ILE A 449 -16.43 -34.75 -34.86
C ILE A 449 -17.50 -35.63 -35.51
N ILE A 450 -18.77 -35.28 -35.30
CA ILE A 450 -19.93 -35.90 -35.96
C ILE A 450 -20.84 -34.80 -36.47
N THR A 451 -21.37 -34.97 -37.68
CA THR A 451 -22.33 -34.06 -38.31
C THR A 451 -23.58 -34.84 -38.73
N LYS A 452 -24.77 -34.38 -38.34
CA LYS A 452 -26.06 -34.93 -38.78
C LYS A 452 -27.06 -33.82 -39.11
N GLU A 453 -27.95 -34.13 -40.04
CA GLU A 453 -29.16 -33.35 -40.28
C GLU A 453 -30.19 -33.68 -39.19
N ILE A 454 -30.72 -32.64 -38.55
CA ILE A 454 -31.72 -32.77 -37.50
C ILE A 454 -32.91 -31.91 -37.89
N GLU A 455 -34.08 -32.52 -37.87
CA GLU A 455 -35.34 -31.85 -38.12
C GLU A 455 -35.96 -31.40 -36.79
N LEU A 456 -36.20 -30.09 -36.67
CA LEU A 456 -36.79 -29.48 -35.49
C LEU A 456 -38.19 -28.96 -35.82
N ILE A 457 -39.12 -29.12 -34.88
CA ILE A 457 -40.43 -28.47 -34.92
C ILE A 457 -40.46 -27.42 -33.81
N ARG A 458 -40.50 -26.15 -34.19
CA ARG A 458 -40.57 -25.00 -33.26
C ARG A 458 -41.62 -24.00 -33.74
N ASN A 459 -42.51 -23.57 -32.84
CA ASN A 459 -43.60 -22.63 -33.15
C ASN A 459 -44.48 -23.05 -34.36
N GLY A 460 -44.73 -24.35 -34.51
CA GLY A 460 -45.51 -24.91 -35.63
C GLY A 460 -44.80 -24.90 -36.99
N LYS A 461 -43.53 -24.48 -37.04
CA LYS A 461 -42.70 -24.48 -38.26
C LYS A 461 -41.65 -25.57 -38.19
N LYS A 462 -41.45 -26.25 -39.31
CA LYS A 462 -40.39 -27.24 -39.54
C LYS A 462 -39.11 -26.51 -39.92
N ILE A 463 -38.06 -26.70 -39.13
CA ILE A 463 -36.72 -26.13 -39.33
C ILE A 463 -35.76 -27.29 -39.55
N ILE A 464 -34.93 -27.22 -40.58
CA ILE A 464 -33.91 -28.24 -40.86
C ILE A 464 -32.56 -27.65 -40.48
N ILE A 465 -31.90 -28.23 -39.48
CA ILE A 465 -30.58 -27.78 -39.04
C ILE A 465 -29.52 -28.84 -39.32
N ILE A 466 -28.35 -28.42 -39.77
CA ILE A 466 -27.17 -29.29 -39.82
C ILE A 466 -26.42 -29.08 -38.52
N THR A 467 -26.36 -30.11 -37.68
CA THR A 467 -25.73 -30.06 -36.36
C THR A 467 -24.40 -30.81 -36.39
N THR A 468 -23.34 -30.15 -35.91
CA THR A 468 -22.00 -30.72 -35.76
C THR A 468 -21.54 -30.66 -34.31
N ILE A 469 -21.16 -31.79 -33.73
CA ILE A 469 -20.60 -31.87 -32.37
C ILE A 469 -19.13 -32.25 -32.46
N THR A 470 -18.27 -31.42 -31.87
CA THR A 470 -16.82 -31.63 -31.79
C THR A 470 -16.43 -31.89 -30.34
N ALA A 471 -15.70 -32.98 -30.07
CA ALA A 471 -15.20 -33.29 -28.73
C ALA A 471 -13.79 -32.70 -28.53
N GLU A 472 -13.62 -31.92 -27.47
CA GLU A 472 -12.29 -31.43 -27.05
C GLU A 472 -11.62 -32.50 -26.17
N LYS A 473 -10.51 -33.08 -26.64
CA LYS A 473 -9.77 -34.14 -25.95
C LYS A 473 -8.34 -33.70 -25.62
N ASN A 474 -7.91 -33.92 -24.39
CA ASN A 474 -6.50 -33.81 -23.97
C ASN A 474 -6.03 -35.14 -23.41
N LYS A 475 -4.99 -35.75 -24.00
CA LYS A 475 -4.42 -37.05 -23.58
C LYS A 475 -5.47 -38.14 -23.27
N ASN A 476 -6.45 -38.32 -24.17
CA ASN A 476 -7.61 -39.23 -24.05
C ASN A 476 -8.69 -38.86 -23.03
N GLU A 477 -8.58 -37.76 -22.31
CA GLU A 477 -9.66 -37.24 -21.46
C GLU A 477 -10.47 -36.19 -22.22
N VAL A 478 -11.80 -36.33 -22.21
CA VAL A 478 -12.72 -35.35 -22.81
C VAL A 478 -12.88 -34.17 -21.85
N LEU A 479 -12.47 -32.99 -22.29
CA LEU A 479 -12.62 -31.74 -21.54
C LEU A 479 -14.02 -31.15 -21.69
N GLY A 480 -14.63 -31.32 -22.86
CA GLY A 480 -15.96 -30.83 -23.19
C GLY A 480 -16.31 -31.05 -24.66
N TYR A 481 -17.44 -30.47 -25.08
CA TYR A 481 -17.93 -30.54 -26.46
C TYR A 481 -18.31 -29.16 -26.97
N VAL A 482 -18.12 -28.93 -28.27
CA VAL A 482 -18.62 -27.75 -28.98
C VAL A 482 -19.67 -28.21 -29.97
N VAL A 483 -20.90 -27.75 -29.80
CA VAL A 483 -22.02 -28.01 -30.71
C VAL A 483 -22.21 -26.78 -31.59
N THR A 484 -22.27 -26.99 -32.89
CA THR A 484 -22.57 -25.96 -33.88
C THR A 484 -23.75 -26.40 -34.73
N PHE A 485 -24.66 -25.49 -35.08
CA PHE A 485 -25.78 -25.82 -35.96
C PHE A 485 -26.21 -24.65 -36.82
N ASP A 486 -26.54 -24.92 -38.08
CA ASP A 486 -26.92 -23.93 -39.08
C ASP A 486 -28.30 -24.23 -39.67
N ASP A 487 -29.11 -23.20 -39.91
CA ASP A 487 -30.46 -23.32 -40.47
C ASP A 487 -30.38 -23.42 -42.01
N MET A 488 -30.70 -24.60 -42.53
CA MET A 488 -30.64 -24.90 -43.96
C MET A 488 -32.04 -24.91 -44.61
N THR A 489 -33.07 -24.44 -43.90
CA THR A 489 -34.47 -24.52 -44.35
C THR A 489 -34.70 -23.78 -45.67
N GLU A 490 -34.13 -22.58 -45.83
CA GLU A 490 -34.25 -21.79 -47.06
C GLU A 490 -33.44 -22.39 -48.21
N PHE A 491 -32.23 -22.84 -47.93
CA PHE A 491 -31.37 -23.50 -48.91
C PHE A 491 -32.05 -24.73 -49.52
N PHE A 492 -32.62 -25.61 -48.69
CA PHE A 492 -33.34 -26.79 -49.18
C PHE A 492 -34.61 -26.45 -49.97
N LYS A 493 -35.30 -25.34 -49.66
CA LYS A 493 -36.43 -24.85 -50.47
C LYS A 493 -35.97 -24.42 -51.87
N ILE A 494 -34.90 -23.64 -51.97
CA ILE A 494 -34.33 -23.18 -53.24
C ILE A 494 -33.86 -24.37 -54.08
N GLN A 495 -33.17 -25.33 -53.47
CA GLN A 495 -32.68 -26.53 -54.14
C GLN A 495 -33.82 -27.34 -54.76
N ARG A 496 -34.96 -27.49 -54.06
CA ARG A 496 -36.15 -28.18 -54.58
C ARG A 496 -36.73 -27.48 -55.81
N VAL A 497 -36.82 -26.16 -55.81
CA VAL A 497 -37.34 -25.37 -56.94
C VAL A 497 -36.42 -25.46 -58.17
N ALA A 498 -35.10 -25.42 -57.95
CA ALA A 498 -34.11 -25.53 -59.03
C ALA A 498 -34.15 -26.91 -59.71
N ALA A 499 -34.19 -28.00 -58.94
CA ALA A 499 -34.27 -29.36 -59.46
C ALA A 499 -35.57 -29.62 -60.25
N TRP A 500 -36.67 -28.99 -59.82
CA TRP A 500 -37.98 -29.13 -60.47
C TRP A 500 -38.04 -28.50 -61.87
N SER A 501 -37.27 -27.43 -62.10
CA SER A 501 -37.27 -26.67 -63.37
C SER A 501 -36.64 -27.45 -64.54
N ASP A 502 -35.60 -28.25 -64.29
CA ASP A 502 -34.96 -29.07 -65.32
C ASP A 502 -35.80 -30.29 -65.69
N VAL A 503 -36.44 -30.92 -64.71
CA VAL A 503 -37.35 -32.06 -64.93
C VAL A 503 -38.55 -31.65 -65.77
N ALA A 504 -39.18 -30.52 -65.44
CA ALA A 504 -40.36 -30.03 -66.15
C ALA A 504 -40.09 -29.68 -67.63
N ARG A 505 -38.89 -29.17 -67.96
CA ARG A 505 -38.48 -28.87 -69.35
C ARG A 505 -38.42 -30.13 -70.21
N ARG A 506 -37.85 -31.21 -69.67
CA ARG A 506 -37.69 -32.48 -70.39
C ARG A 506 -39.04 -33.13 -70.66
N ILE A 507 -39.88 -33.20 -69.63
CA ILE A 507 -41.24 -33.76 -69.73
C ILE A 507 -42.08 -33.00 -70.76
N ALA A 508 -41.99 -31.66 -70.81
CA ALA A 508 -42.77 -30.89 -71.78
C ALA A 508 -42.38 -31.17 -73.24
N HIS A 509 -41.10 -31.36 -73.53
CA HIS A 509 -40.65 -31.76 -74.86
C HIS A 509 -41.11 -33.18 -75.21
N GLU A 510 -41.04 -34.11 -74.26
CA GLU A 510 -41.48 -35.50 -74.45
C GLU A 510 -43.01 -35.62 -74.67
N ILE A 511 -43.83 -34.74 -74.08
CA ILE A 511 -45.30 -34.73 -74.28
C ILE A 511 -45.72 -33.99 -75.58
N LYS A 512 -44.99 -32.96 -76.04
CA LYS A 512 -45.28 -32.29 -77.32
C LYS A 512 -45.14 -33.22 -78.53
N ASN A 513 -44.18 -34.14 -78.46
CA ASN A 513 -43.83 -35.08 -79.52
C ASN A 513 -45.00 -36.00 -79.92
N PRO A 514 -45.74 -36.65 -78.99
CA PRO A 514 -46.92 -37.45 -79.35
C PRO A 514 -48.15 -36.61 -79.71
N LEU A 515 -48.32 -35.39 -79.16
CA LEU A 515 -49.52 -34.58 -79.41
C LEU A 515 -49.58 -34.03 -80.85
N THR A 516 -48.44 -33.64 -81.42
CA THR A 516 -48.41 -33.00 -82.75
C THR A 516 -48.87 -33.95 -83.88
N PRO A 517 -48.41 -35.22 -83.95
CA PRO A 517 -48.93 -36.19 -84.91
C PRO A 517 -50.41 -36.55 -84.68
N ILE A 518 -50.88 -36.62 -83.43
CA ILE A 518 -52.29 -36.89 -83.13
C ILE A 518 -53.18 -35.75 -83.69
N GLN A 519 -52.77 -34.49 -83.52
CA GLN A 519 -53.45 -33.34 -84.10
C GLN A 519 -53.49 -33.41 -85.64
N LEU A 520 -52.35 -33.62 -86.29
CA LEU A 520 -52.25 -33.70 -87.75
C LEU A 520 -53.05 -34.88 -88.32
N ALA A 521 -53.06 -36.03 -87.63
CA ALA A 521 -53.87 -37.18 -88.00
C ALA A 521 -55.36 -36.86 -87.92
N ALA A 522 -55.81 -36.24 -86.83
CA ALA A 522 -57.20 -35.81 -86.66
C ALA A 522 -57.61 -34.77 -87.72
N GLU A 523 -56.79 -33.74 -87.96
CA GLU A 523 -57.02 -32.74 -89.01
C GLU A 523 -57.05 -33.37 -90.41
N ARG A 524 -56.18 -34.34 -90.69
CA ARG A 524 -56.14 -35.07 -91.96
C ARG A 524 -57.39 -35.93 -92.15
N ILE A 525 -57.85 -36.63 -91.10
CA ILE A 525 -59.10 -37.39 -91.13
C ILE A 525 -60.27 -36.43 -91.37
N LYS A 526 -60.33 -35.28 -90.67
CA LYS A 526 -61.33 -34.23 -90.89
C LYS A 526 -61.32 -33.77 -92.35
N ARG A 527 -60.17 -33.41 -92.91
CA ARG A 527 -60.07 -32.84 -94.26
C ARG A 527 -60.41 -33.86 -95.37
N LYS A 528 -59.93 -35.10 -95.23
CA LYS A 528 -60.07 -36.14 -96.28
C LYS A 528 -61.46 -36.79 -96.30
N TYR A 529 -62.09 -36.99 -95.15
CA TYR A 529 -63.34 -37.76 -95.05
C TYR A 529 -64.59 -36.91 -94.79
N LYS A 530 -64.47 -35.57 -94.64
CA LYS A 530 -65.61 -34.66 -94.43
C LYS A 530 -66.74 -34.81 -95.45
N ASN A 531 -66.42 -35.12 -96.71
CA ASN A 531 -67.39 -35.21 -97.80
C ASN A 531 -67.74 -36.65 -98.21
N HIS A 532 -67.25 -37.67 -97.49
CA HIS A 532 -67.37 -39.10 -97.87
C HIS A 532 -68.19 -39.95 -96.89
N ILE A 533 -68.87 -39.32 -95.93
CA ILE A 533 -69.59 -40.00 -94.85
C ILE A 533 -71.09 -39.80 -95.04
N SER A 534 -71.79 -40.91 -95.30
CA SER A 534 -73.22 -40.92 -95.63
C SER A 534 -74.14 -41.05 -94.41
N LEU A 535 -73.64 -41.53 -93.26
CA LEU A 535 -74.38 -41.60 -92.00
C LEU A 535 -73.79 -40.62 -90.97
N GLU A 536 -74.63 -39.75 -90.44
CA GLU A 536 -74.32 -38.84 -89.31
C GLU A 536 -73.00 -38.03 -89.46
N PRO A 537 -72.80 -37.30 -90.57
CA PRO A 537 -71.58 -36.52 -90.80
C PRO A 537 -71.34 -35.45 -89.72
N GLU A 538 -72.40 -34.95 -89.09
CA GLU A 538 -72.31 -34.00 -87.97
C GLU A 538 -71.65 -34.62 -86.74
N ILE A 539 -71.98 -35.88 -86.40
CA ILE A 539 -71.39 -36.59 -85.25
C ILE A 539 -69.91 -36.88 -85.51
N PHE A 540 -69.55 -37.33 -86.73
CA PHE A 540 -68.16 -37.54 -87.11
C PHE A 540 -67.32 -36.26 -87.02
N LEU A 541 -67.82 -35.15 -87.58
CA LEU A 541 -67.14 -33.85 -87.51
C LEU A 541 -67.04 -33.32 -86.09
N SER A 542 -68.05 -33.56 -85.25
CA SER A 542 -68.06 -33.21 -83.82
C SER A 542 -67.00 -34.00 -83.04
N CYS A 543 -66.89 -35.32 -83.26
CA CYS A 543 -65.88 -36.17 -82.62
C CYS A 543 -64.46 -35.74 -82.99
N ILE A 544 -64.18 -35.52 -84.27
CA ILE A 544 -62.83 -35.08 -84.69
C ILE A 544 -62.52 -33.67 -84.21
N SER A 545 -63.49 -32.75 -84.28
CA SER A 545 -63.29 -31.40 -83.75
C SER A 545 -63.09 -31.42 -82.24
N THR A 546 -63.69 -32.37 -81.53
CA THR A 546 -63.43 -32.61 -80.12
C THR A 546 -62.02 -33.12 -79.88
N ILE A 547 -61.52 -34.09 -80.67
CA ILE A 547 -60.12 -34.56 -80.58
C ILE A 547 -59.14 -33.41 -80.81
N ILE A 548 -59.33 -32.64 -81.88
CA ILE A 548 -58.47 -31.48 -82.18
C ILE A 548 -58.49 -30.49 -81.00
N ARG A 549 -59.67 -30.15 -80.50
CA ARG A 549 -59.83 -29.24 -79.35
C ARG A 549 -59.16 -29.77 -78.07
N GLN A 550 -59.24 -31.09 -77.81
CA GLN A 550 -58.60 -31.69 -76.64
C GLN A 550 -57.08 -31.71 -76.76
N VAL A 551 -56.55 -32.06 -77.94
CA VAL A 551 -55.11 -32.05 -78.20
C VAL A 551 -54.54 -30.63 -78.14
N ASP A 552 -55.25 -29.64 -78.69
CA ASP A 552 -54.88 -28.22 -78.54
C ASP A 552 -54.90 -27.77 -77.08
N GLY A 553 -55.88 -28.22 -76.30
CA GLY A 553 -55.94 -27.99 -74.85
C GLY A 553 -54.73 -28.57 -74.11
N MET A 554 -54.36 -29.82 -74.40
CA MET A 554 -53.18 -30.46 -73.83
C MET A 554 -51.89 -29.75 -74.26
N ARG A 555 -51.79 -29.34 -75.53
CA ARG A 555 -50.64 -28.59 -76.05
C ARG A 555 -50.49 -27.26 -75.32
N LYS A 556 -51.60 -26.56 -75.04
CA LYS A 556 -51.61 -25.33 -74.26
C LYS A 556 -51.13 -25.57 -72.82
N MET A 557 -51.65 -26.60 -72.14
CA MET A 557 -51.22 -26.97 -70.78
C MET A 557 -49.73 -27.31 -70.71
N VAL A 558 -49.23 -28.08 -71.67
CA VAL A 558 -47.80 -28.47 -71.74
C VAL A 558 -46.91 -27.25 -72.05
N ASN A 559 -47.39 -26.32 -72.86
CA ASN A 559 -46.69 -25.04 -73.11
C ASN A 559 -46.62 -24.18 -71.86
N GLU A 560 -47.72 -24.03 -71.12
CA GLU A 560 -47.77 -23.29 -69.86
C GLU A 560 -46.85 -23.92 -68.80
N PHE A 561 -46.87 -25.25 -68.69
CA PHE A 561 -45.98 -26.00 -67.80
C PHE A 561 -44.50 -25.84 -68.17
N SER A 562 -44.17 -25.91 -69.46
CA SER A 562 -42.81 -25.66 -69.95
C SER A 562 -42.36 -24.23 -69.67
N ALA A 563 -43.22 -23.24 -69.94
CA ALA A 563 -42.92 -21.83 -69.75
C ALA A 563 -42.65 -21.51 -68.26
N PHE A 564 -43.42 -22.10 -67.34
CA PHE A 564 -43.17 -21.98 -65.91
C PHE A 564 -41.77 -22.48 -65.50
N ALA A 565 -41.36 -23.62 -66.06
CA ALA A 565 -40.07 -24.25 -65.78
C ALA A 565 -38.87 -23.61 -66.50
N ARG A 566 -39.12 -22.81 -67.55
CA ARG A 566 -38.09 -22.17 -68.38
C ARG A 566 -38.00 -20.67 -68.20
N MET A 567 -38.76 -20.07 -67.26
CA MET A 567 -38.91 -18.62 -67.14
C MET A 567 -37.56 -17.92 -67.34
N PRO A 568 -37.34 -17.30 -68.52
CA PRO A 568 -36.03 -16.78 -68.87
C PRO A 568 -35.73 -15.57 -68.00
N VAL A 569 -34.44 -15.28 -67.80
CA VAL A 569 -34.03 -14.07 -67.07
C VAL A 569 -34.66 -12.86 -67.78
N PRO A 570 -35.39 -11.98 -67.07
CA PRO A 570 -36.10 -10.86 -67.68
C PRO A 570 -35.14 -9.92 -68.42
N VAL A 571 -35.48 -9.60 -69.66
CA VAL A 571 -34.74 -8.64 -70.50
C VAL A 571 -35.42 -7.28 -70.37
N PHE A 572 -34.89 -6.46 -69.48
CA PHE A 572 -35.44 -5.16 -69.19
C PHE A 572 -35.15 -4.15 -70.31
N SER A 573 -36.19 -3.50 -70.79
CA SER A 573 -36.09 -2.39 -71.75
C SER A 573 -37.11 -1.31 -71.42
N LYS A 574 -36.89 -0.09 -71.91
CA LYS A 574 -37.80 1.04 -71.69
C LYS A 574 -39.02 0.91 -72.59
N ILE A 575 -40.15 0.56 -72.00
CA ILE A 575 -41.39 0.26 -72.72
C ILE A 575 -42.48 1.28 -72.36
N ASN A 576 -43.30 1.62 -73.35
CA ASN A 576 -44.51 2.42 -73.16
C ASN A 576 -45.62 1.53 -72.57
N LEU A 577 -45.74 1.55 -71.24
CA LEU A 577 -46.67 0.73 -70.48
C LEU A 577 -48.13 1.09 -70.79
N THR A 578 -48.42 2.37 -71.05
CA THR A 578 -49.77 2.81 -71.45
C THR A 578 -50.22 2.16 -72.76
N ASN A 579 -49.31 2.07 -73.74
CA ASN A 579 -49.62 1.41 -75.02
C ASN A 579 -49.73 -0.10 -74.84
N LEU A 580 -48.83 -0.74 -74.08
CA LEU A 580 -48.86 -2.18 -73.82
C LEU A 580 -50.18 -2.64 -73.20
N VAL A 581 -50.65 -1.95 -72.15
CA VAL A 581 -51.92 -2.26 -71.49
C VAL A 581 -53.09 -2.07 -72.47
N LYS A 582 -53.12 -0.95 -73.21
CA LYS A 582 -54.15 -0.71 -74.22
C LYS A 582 -54.18 -1.81 -75.29
N GLU A 583 -53.03 -2.15 -75.85
CA GLU A 583 -52.90 -3.14 -76.92
C GLU A 583 -53.43 -4.52 -76.48
N ILE A 584 -52.98 -5.01 -75.32
CA ILE A 584 -53.39 -6.33 -74.79
C ILE A 584 -54.88 -6.34 -74.47
N THR A 585 -55.38 -5.28 -73.82
CA THR A 585 -56.80 -5.21 -73.46
C THR A 585 -57.67 -5.04 -74.71
N SER A 586 -57.26 -4.29 -75.73
CA SER A 586 -57.98 -4.17 -77.00
C SER A 586 -58.02 -5.47 -77.81
N LEU A 587 -56.94 -6.26 -77.82
CA LEU A 587 -56.94 -7.60 -78.44
C LEU A 587 -57.95 -8.54 -77.77
N SER A 588 -58.16 -8.40 -76.46
CA SER A 588 -59.16 -9.20 -75.73
C SER A 588 -60.61 -8.82 -76.05
N ILE A 589 -60.87 -7.57 -76.48
CA ILE A 589 -62.17 -7.07 -76.96
C ILE A 589 -62.55 -7.73 -78.28
N LEU A 590 -61.62 -7.79 -79.24
CA LEU A 590 -61.85 -8.37 -80.56
C LEU A 590 -62.15 -9.88 -80.52
N SER A 591 -61.76 -10.55 -79.44
CA SER A 591 -61.88 -11.99 -79.29
C SER A 591 -63.18 -12.45 -78.62
N ASN A 592 -63.98 -11.53 -78.04
CA ASN A 592 -65.19 -11.86 -77.27
C ASN A 592 -66.29 -10.79 -77.43
N GLU A 593 -67.34 -11.08 -78.20
CA GLU A 593 -68.42 -10.11 -78.50
C GLU A 593 -69.35 -9.77 -77.30
N ASN A 594 -69.34 -10.59 -76.24
CA ASN A 594 -70.29 -10.50 -75.10
C ASN A 594 -69.72 -9.90 -73.82
N ILE A 595 -68.59 -9.19 -73.88
CA ILE A 595 -67.91 -8.61 -72.70
C ILE A 595 -67.67 -7.12 -72.94
N LYS A 596 -68.20 -6.26 -72.06
CA LYS A 596 -67.86 -4.84 -72.05
C LYS A 596 -66.50 -4.68 -71.36
N VAL A 597 -65.58 -3.96 -72.01
CA VAL A 597 -64.24 -3.74 -71.47
C VAL A 597 -64.02 -2.25 -71.29
N ASP A 598 -63.77 -1.84 -70.05
CA ASP A 598 -63.47 -0.45 -69.68
C ASP A 598 -61.97 -0.29 -69.41
N ILE A 599 -61.32 0.61 -70.15
CA ILE A 599 -59.87 0.84 -70.07
C ILE A 599 -59.61 2.21 -69.45
N LYS A 600 -59.13 2.21 -68.20
CA LYS A 600 -58.80 3.42 -67.44
C LYS A 600 -57.28 3.61 -67.38
N VAL A 601 -56.76 4.38 -68.32
CA VAL A 601 -55.33 4.74 -68.35
C VAL A 601 -55.15 6.25 -68.17
N PRO A 602 -54.05 6.73 -67.56
CA PRO A 602 -53.79 8.15 -67.41
C PRO A 602 -53.64 8.84 -68.77
N LYS A 603 -53.98 10.14 -68.85
CA LYS A 603 -53.78 10.95 -70.06
C LYS A 603 -52.31 11.08 -70.44
N THR A 604 -51.41 10.99 -69.46
CA THR A 604 -49.96 11.01 -69.66
C THR A 604 -49.44 9.62 -70.00
N THR A 605 -48.60 9.53 -71.04
CA THR A 605 -47.94 8.29 -71.42
C THR A 605 -46.93 7.88 -70.35
N LEU A 606 -47.08 6.66 -69.84
CA LEU A 606 -46.22 6.10 -68.80
C LEU A 606 -45.19 5.15 -69.42
N TYR A 607 -43.91 5.40 -69.13
CA TYR A 607 -42.80 4.51 -69.48
C TYR A 607 -42.32 3.77 -68.24
N ALA A 608 -42.05 2.47 -68.39
CA ALA A 608 -41.46 1.63 -67.36
C ALA A 608 -40.33 0.79 -67.96
N VAL A 609 -39.27 0.54 -67.19
CA VAL A 609 -38.20 -0.38 -67.54
C VAL A 609 -38.60 -1.77 -67.06
N ILE A 610 -39.12 -2.57 -67.98
CA ILE A 610 -39.73 -3.89 -67.74
C ILE A 610 -39.36 -4.85 -68.88
N ASP A 611 -39.56 -6.15 -68.67
CA ASP A 611 -39.62 -7.10 -69.77
C ASP A 611 -41.03 -7.07 -70.38
N GLU A 612 -41.12 -6.58 -71.62
CA GLU A 612 -42.38 -6.44 -72.33
C GLU A 612 -43.13 -7.78 -72.46
N ASN A 613 -42.41 -8.86 -72.78
CA ASN A 613 -43.01 -10.16 -73.05
C ASN A 613 -43.54 -10.81 -71.78
N GLN A 614 -42.79 -10.70 -70.67
CA GLN A 614 -43.23 -11.25 -69.40
C GLN A 614 -44.43 -10.48 -68.82
N ILE A 615 -44.40 -9.15 -68.82
CA ILE A 615 -45.56 -8.35 -68.36
C ILE A 615 -46.77 -8.58 -69.27
N ARG A 616 -46.56 -8.71 -70.59
CA ARG A 616 -47.61 -9.08 -71.55
C ARG A 616 -48.24 -10.43 -71.20
N GLN A 617 -47.43 -11.43 -70.89
CA GLN A 617 -47.89 -12.75 -70.48
C GLN A 617 -48.65 -12.71 -69.14
N ALA A 618 -48.15 -11.97 -68.15
CA ALA A 618 -48.81 -11.82 -66.86
C ALA A 618 -50.20 -11.18 -67.01
N LEU A 619 -50.31 -10.12 -67.79
CA LEU A 619 -51.58 -9.45 -68.08
C LEU A 619 -52.55 -10.35 -68.86
N GLN A 620 -52.06 -11.08 -69.87
CA GLN A 620 -52.88 -12.04 -70.63
C GLN A 620 -53.44 -13.15 -69.72
N ASN A 621 -52.64 -13.67 -68.79
CA ASN A 621 -53.09 -14.69 -67.84
C ASN A 621 -54.19 -14.17 -66.91
N ILE A 622 -54.04 -12.95 -66.38
CA ILE A 622 -55.05 -12.35 -65.49
C ILE A 622 -56.32 -12.01 -66.27
N ILE A 623 -56.19 -11.38 -67.44
CA ILE A 623 -57.33 -11.03 -68.30
C ILE A 623 -58.07 -12.29 -68.75
N SER A 624 -57.33 -13.33 -69.18
CA SER A 624 -57.94 -14.62 -69.54
C SER A 624 -58.63 -15.29 -68.36
N ASN A 625 -58.06 -15.23 -67.15
CA ASN A 625 -58.70 -15.75 -65.94
C ASN A 625 -60.00 -15.00 -65.62
N GLY A 626 -60.00 -13.67 -65.73
CA GLY A 626 -61.19 -12.83 -65.54
C GLY A 626 -62.28 -13.13 -66.58
N ILE A 627 -61.93 -13.19 -67.87
CA ILE A 627 -62.84 -13.55 -68.97
C ILE A 627 -63.43 -14.94 -68.75
N ASN A 628 -62.60 -15.94 -68.48
CA ASN A 628 -63.07 -17.30 -68.25
C ASN A 628 -63.94 -17.37 -66.98
N SER A 629 -63.72 -16.52 -65.97
CA SER A 629 -64.56 -16.47 -64.76
C SER A 629 -65.96 -15.95 -65.07
N MET A 630 -66.05 -14.94 -65.94
CA MET A 630 -67.33 -14.40 -66.42
C MET A 630 -68.07 -15.38 -67.34
N ILE A 631 -67.37 -16.16 -68.17
CA ILE A 631 -67.99 -17.19 -69.04
C ILE A 631 -68.56 -18.36 -68.20
N GLU A 632 -67.87 -18.78 -67.14
CA GLU A 632 -68.34 -19.85 -66.24
C GLU A 632 -69.55 -19.44 -65.38
N ARG A 633 -69.81 -18.13 -65.25
CA ARG A 633 -71.00 -17.57 -64.60
C ARG A 633 -72.24 -17.84 -65.48
N LYS A 634 -72.83 -19.03 -65.36
CA LYS A 634 -74.05 -19.46 -66.09
C LYS A 634 -75.15 -18.38 -66.00
N ASN A 635 -75.66 -17.95 -67.17
CA ASN A 635 -76.74 -16.97 -67.41
C ASN A 635 -77.69 -16.67 -66.23
N ASN A 636 -77.24 -15.83 -65.30
CA ASN A 636 -78.13 -15.02 -64.47
C ASN A 636 -78.19 -13.63 -65.13
N ALA A 637 -79.35 -13.32 -65.73
CA ALA A 637 -79.56 -12.21 -66.65
C ALA A 637 -79.46 -10.78 -66.04
N SER A 638 -78.93 -10.63 -64.82
CA SER A 638 -79.01 -9.39 -64.05
C SER A 638 -77.68 -8.64 -63.85
N LEU A 639 -76.55 -9.17 -64.34
CA LEU A 639 -75.24 -8.50 -64.22
C LEU A 639 -74.56 -8.46 -65.58
N GLU A 640 -74.19 -7.28 -66.06
CA GLU A 640 -73.39 -7.17 -67.29
C GLU A 640 -71.99 -7.77 -67.07
N ASN A 641 -71.46 -8.47 -68.08
CA ASN A 641 -70.08 -8.95 -68.06
C ASN A 641 -69.15 -7.75 -68.31
N MET A 642 -68.51 -7.25 -67.26
CA MET A 642 -67.64 -6.07 -67.31
C MET A 642 -66.23 -6.45 -66.86
N LEU A 643 -65.24 -6.15 -67.70
CA LEU A 643 -63.82 -6.20 -67.37
C LEU A 643 -63.27 -4.78 -67.30
N THR A 644 -62.79 -4.36 -66.14
CA THR A 644 -62.12 -3.06 -66.00
C THR A 644 -60.62 -3.27 -65.87
N VAL A 645 -59.85 -2.64 -66.75
CA VAL A 645 -58.37 -2.61 -66.66
C VAL A 645 -57.93 -1.18 -66.39
N GLU A 646 -57.32 -0.97 -65.22
CA GLU A 646 -56.89 0.33 -64.76
C GLU A 646 -55.36 0.37 -64.55
N LEU A 647 -54.71 1.37 -65.12
CA LEU A 647 -53.29 1.64 -64.90
C LEU A 647 -53.14 2.90 -64.03
N LYS A 648 -52.47 2.76 -62.89
CA LYS A 648 -52.13 3.87 -61.99
C LYS A 648 -50.62 3.95 -61.78
N LYS A 649 -50.09 5.16 -61.63
CA LYS A 649 -48.74 5.40 -61.12
C LYS A 649 -48.84 6.24 -59.86
N ASN A 650 -48.40 5.68 -58.73
CA ASN A 650 -48.29 6.39 -57.45
C ASN A 650 -46.83 6.48 -57.05
N LYS A 651 -46.25 7.69 -57.10
CA LYS A 651 -44.80 7.92 -56.94
C LYS A 651 -44.00 7.04 -57.92
N ASN A 652 -43.31 6.03 -57.41
CA ASN A 652 -42.43 5.13 -58.16
C ASN A 652 -43.07 3.75 -58.43
N ILE A 653 -44.29 3.52 -57.96
CA ILE A 653 -44.98 2.24 -58.08
C ILE A 653 -46.00 2.33 -59.21
N PHE A 654 -45.84 1.46 -60.21
CA PHE A 654 -46.84 1.19 -61.23
C PHE A 654 -47.79 0.13 -60.69
N ASN A 655 -49.09 0.39 -60.82
CA ASN A 655 -50.13 -0.53 -60.39
C ASN A 655 -51.09 -0.79 -61.56
N ILE A 656 -51.14 -2.04 -62.01
CA ILE A 656 -52.11 -2.50 -63.01
C ILE A 656 -53.18 -3.30 -62.28
N ILE A 657 -54.40 -2.80 -62.32
CA ILE A 657 -55.56 -3.38 -61.64
C ILE A 657 -56.47 -3.95 -62.71
N VAL A 658 -56.76 -5.24 -62.63
CA VAL A 658 -57.74 -5.93 -63.47
C VAL A 658 -58.88 -6.39 -62.57
N THR A 659 -60.07 -5.86 -62.83
CA THR A 659 -61.28 -6.19 -62.08
C THR A 659 -62.28 -6.87 -63.01
N ASP A 660 -62.70 -8.07 -62.65
CA ASP A 660 -63.75 -8.81 -63.34
C ASP A 660 -65.04 -8.92 -62.51
N SER A 661 -66.15 -9.19 -63.21
CA SER A 661 -67.46 -9.48 -62.61
C SER A 661 -67.79 -10.99 -62.62
N GLY A 662 -66.79 -11.85 -62.40
CA GLY A 662 -66.88 -13.31 -62.48
C GLY A 662 -67.59 -14.00 -61.31
N ILE A 663 -67.05 -15.13 -60.82
CA ILE A 663 -67.61 -15.89 -59.68
C ILE A 663 -66.90 -15.62 -58.34
N GLY A 664 -65.79 -14.87 -58.34
CA GLY A 664 -64.96 -14.64 -57.16
C GLY A 664 -63.97 -15.77 -56.85
N LEU A 665 -63.14 -15.57 -55.82
CA LEU A 665 -62.17 -16.53 -55.27
C LEU A 665 -62.76 -17.30 -54.08
N PRO A 666 -62.45 -18.61 -53.93
CA PRO A 666 -62.87 -19.41 -52.78
C PRO A 666 -62.07 -19.06 -51.51
N ASP A 667 -62.73 -18.97 -50.36
CA ASP A 667 -62.10 -18.59 -49.08
C ASP A 667 -61.13 -19.65 -48.53
N ASN A 668 -61.29 -20.92 -48.93
CA ASN A 668 -60.66 -22.08 -48.30
C ASN A 668 -59.21 -22.33 -48.78
N ILE A 669 -58.77 -21.67 -49.86
CA ILE A 669 -57.52 -22.00 -50.57
C ILE A 669 -56.68 -20.74 -50.86
N ARG A 670 -57.00 -19.62 -50.22
CA ARG A 670 -56.57 -18.27 -50.63
C ARG A 670 -55.05 -18.08 -50.65
N ASP A 671 -54.34 -18.64 -49.68
CA ASP A 671 -52.88 -18.52 -49.57
C ASP A 671 -52.13 -19.41 -50.58
N ASP A 672 -52.76 -20.52 -51.00
CA ASP A 672 -52.18 -21.50 -51.92
C ASP A 672 -52.59 -21.25 -53.39
N LEU A 673 -53.48 -20.27 -53.69
CA LEU A 673 -53.95 -19.97 -55.05
C LEU A 673 -52.83 -19.60 -56.04
N THR A 674 -51.65 -19.25 -55.53
CA THR A 674 -50.47 -18.92 -56.33
C THR A 674 -49.43 -20.04 -56.37
N ASP A 675 -49.70 -21.15 -55.68
CA ASP A 675 -48.87 -22.35 -55.74
C ASP A 675 -49.18 -23.15 -57.02
N PRO A 676 -48.18 -23.82 -57.62
CA PRO A 676 -48.38 -24.58 -58.85
C PRO A 676 -49.46 -25.66 -58.69
N TYR A 677 -50.30 -25.82 -59.73
CA TYR A 677 -51.38 -26.83 -59.84
C TYR A 677 -52.59 -26.64 -58.93
N VAL A 678 -52.64 -25.56 -58.15
CA VAL A 678 -53.84 -25.21 -57.37
C VAL A 678 -54.86 -24.56 -58.31
N THR A 679 -56.03 -25.18 -58.48
CA THR A 679 -57.11 -24.68 -59.34
C THR A 679 -58.48 -25.09 -58.79
N SER A 680 -59.45 -24.17 -58.87
CA SER A 680 -60.85 -24.43 -58.53
C SER A 680 -61.71 -24.84 -59.74
N ARG A 681 -61.12 -24.90 -60.94
CA ARG A 681 -61.83 -25.14 -62.21
C ARG A 681 -61.61 -26.55 -62.78
N LYS A 682 -62.65 -27.13 -63.37
CA LYS A 682 -62.62 -28.49 -63.98
C LYS A 682 -61.63 -28.64 -65.14
N ASN A 683 -61.37 -27.57 -65.91
CA ASN A 683 -60.45 -27.56 -67.06
C ASN A 683 -59.27 -26.58 -66.89
N GLY A 684 -59.01 -26.10 -65.67
CA GLY A 684 -57.92 -25.16 -65.39
C GLY A 684 -56.59 -25.86 -65.16
N THR A 685 -55.49 -25.29 -65.65
CA THR A 685 -54.14 -25.86 -65.50
C THR A 685 -53.50 -25.58 -64.14
N GLY A 686 -54.02 -24.60 -63.38
CA GLY A 686 -53.48 -24.20 -62.07
C GLY A 686 -52.08 -23.55 -62.13
N LEU A 687 -51.57 -23.25 -63.33
CA LEU A 687 -50.22 -22.71 -63.52
C LEU A 687 -50.22 -21.19 -63.81
N GLY A 688 -51.33 -20.64 -64.31
CA GLY A 688 -51.41 -19.25 -64.75
C GLY A 688 -51.08 -18.23 -63.67
N LEU A 689 -51.63 -18.38 -62.45
CA LEU A 689 -51.37 -17.46 -61.33
C LEU A 689 -49.97 -17.64 -60.73
N ALA A 690 -49.45 -18.87 -60.71
CA ALA A 690 -48.07 -19.16 -60.30
C ALA A 690 -47.05 -18.49 -61.24
N ILE A 691 -47.31 -18.50 -62.56
CA ILE A 691 -46.51 -17.78 -63.55
C ILE A 691 -46.56 -16.26 -63.30
N VAL A 692 -47.75 -15.71 -63.05
CA VAL A 692 -47.91 -14.27 -62.77
C VAL A 692 -47.12 -13.88 -61.51
N LYS A 693 -47.24 -14.65 -60.42
CA LYS A 693 -46.51 -14.38 -59.17
C LYS A 693 -45.00 -14.35 -59.40
N LYS A 694 -44.47 -15.35 -60.13
CA LYS A 694 -43.03 -15.42 -60.41
C LYS A 694 -42.55 -14.29 -61.32
N ILE A 695 -43.30 -13.92 -62.36
CA ILE A 695 -42.99 -12.76 -63.21
C ILE A 695 -42.94 -11.48 -62.36
N MET A 696 -43.88 -11.32 -61.42
CA MET A 696 -43.90 -10.17 -60.52
C MET A 696 -42.71 -10.17 -59.57
N GLU A 697 -42.35 -11.32 -58.98
CA GLU A 697 -41.13 -11.46 -58.15
C GLU A 697 -39.87 -11.08 -58.93
N ASP A 698 -39.72 -11.55 -60.18
CA ASP A 698 -38.58 -11.24 -61.05
C ASP A 698 -38.53 -9.74 -61.45
N HIS A 699 -39.66 -9.04 -61.37
CA HIS A 699 -39.80 -7.59 -61.55
C HIS A 699 -39.80 -6.80 -60.22
N SER A 700 -39.42 -7.43 -59.11
CA SER A 700 -39.43 -6.81 -57.76
C SER A 700 -40.80 -6.21 -57.39
N GLY A 701 -41.86 -6.89 -57.82
CA GLY A 701 -43.24 -6.50 -57.62
C GLY A 701 -44.06 -7.57 -56.91
N THR A 702 -45.33 -7.27 -56.65
CA THR A 702 -46.26 -8.14 -55.93
C THR A 702 -47.57 -8.32 -56.70
N LEU A 703 -48.14 -9.52 -56.60
CA LEU A 703 -49.49 -9.84 -57.04
C LEU A 703 -50.41 -9.86 -55.81
N GLU A 704 -51.45 -9.02 -55.80
CA GLU A 704 -52.52 -9.05 -54.81
C GLU A 704 -53.84 -9.50 -55.44
N LEU A 705 -54.51 -10.47 -54.81
CA LEU A 705 -55.79 -11.01 -55.23
C LEU A 705 -56.85 -10.77 -54.14
N LYS A 706 -57.95 -10.10 -54.49
CA LYS A 706 -59.06 -9.80 -53.57
C LYS A 706 -60.42 -10.00 -54.25
N ASN A 707 -61.41 -10.46 -53.49
CA ASN A 707 -62.80 -10.44 -53.95
C ASN A 707 -63.33 -9.00 -53.92
N VAL A 708 -64.16 -8.64 -54.90
CA VAL A 708 -64.84 -7.34 -54.96
C VAL A 708 -65.97 -7.32 -53.93
N GLU A 709 -65.98 -6.33 -53.03
CA GLU A 709 -67.02 -6.21 -52.01
C GLU A 709 -68.40 -5.95 -52.65
N GLY A 710 -69.40 -6.75 -52.26
CA GLY A 710 -70.79 -6.59 -52.71
C GLY A 710 -71.16 -7.18 -54.08
N ASN A 711 -70.20 -7.75 -54.83
CA ASN A 711 -70.44 -8.41 -56.13
C ASN A 711 -69.67 -9.74 -56.23
N SER A 712 -70.06 -10.62 -57.15
CA SER A 712 -69.28 -11.82 -57.50
C SER A 712 -68.18 -11.42 -58.49
N GLY A 713 -66.94 -11.21 -58.05
CA GLY A 713 -65.85 -10.78 -58.95
C GLY A 713 -64.49 -10.70 -58.26
N VAL A 714 -63.43 -10.72 -59.05
CA VAL A 714 -62.04 -10.66 -58.55
C VAL A 714 -61.37 -9.36 -58.97
N CYS A 715 -60.61 -8.78 -58.05
CA CYS A 715 -59.70 -7.67 -58.28
C CYS A 715 -58.27 -8.19 -58.14
N ALA A 716 -57.55 -8.25 -59.26
CA ALA A 716 -56.14 -8.60 -59.32
C ALA A 716 -55.30 -7.33 -59.50
N SER A 717 -54.35 -7.08 -58.60
CA SER A 717 -53.48 -5.91 -58.62
C SER A 717 -52.02 -6.34 -58.77
N LEU A 718 -51.41 -5.91 -59.87
CA LEU A 718 -49.98 -6.08 -60.14
C LEU A 718 -49.25 -4.78 -59.79
N LYS A 719 -48.44 -4.81 -58.73
CA LYS A 719 -47.67 -3.65 -58.27
C LYS A 719 -46.19 -3.90 -58.51
N PHE A 720 -45.51 -3.02 -59.22
CA PHE A 720 -44.07 -3.13 -59.45
C PHE A 720 -43.41 -1.76 -59.58
N ILE A 721 -42.09 -1.73 -59.40
CA ILE A 721 -41.27 -0.53 -59.53
C ILE A 721 -40.46 -0.64 -60.83
N SER A 722 -40.31 0.46 -61.57
CA SER A 722 -39.46 0.48 -62.77
C SER A 722 -37.99 0.28 -62.37
N LYS A 723 -37.25 -0.56 -63.10
CA LYS A 723 -35.85 -0.90 -62.73
C LYS A 723 -34.91 0.31 -62.64
N GLU A 724 -35.12 1.33 -63.47
CA GLU A 724 -34.41 2.63 -63.42
C GLU A 724 -34.52 3.35 -62.06
N GLU A 725 -35.58 3.11 -61.29
CA GLU A 725 -35.82 3.70 -59.96
C GLU A 725 -35.30 2.82 -58.82
N LEU A 726 -35.03 1.53 -59.08
CA LEU A 726 -34.41 0.58 -58.14
C LEU A 726 -32.88 0.73 -58.10
N ASP A 727 -32.22 1.01 -59.23
CA ASP A 727 -30.75 1.21 -59.29
C ASP A 727 -30.28 2.58 -58.76
N LYS A 728 -31.22 3.48 -58.42
CA LYS A 728 -30.94 4.84 -57.90
C LYS A 728 -31.17 4.99 -56.39
N GLY A 729 -31.68 3.96 -55.71
CA GLY A 729 -31.88 3.91 -54.26
C GLY A 729 -31.00 2.84 -53.64
#